data_AF-A0A6A7N1Z2-F1
#
_entry.id   AF-A0A6A7N1Z2-F1
#
_cell.length_a   1.000
_cell.length_b   1.000
_cell.length_c   1.000
_cell.angle_alpha   90.00
_cell.angle_beta   90.00
_cell.angle_gamma   90.00
#
_symmetry.space_group_name_H-M   'P 1'
#
loop_
_entity.id
_entity.type
_entity.pdbx_description
1 polymer ?
#
loop_
_entity_poly.entity_id
_entity_poly.type
_entity_poly.pdbx_seq_one_letter_code
_entity_poly.pdbx_strand_id
1 'polypeptide(L)'
;MGGMSVGEQAAPPRYTIAVRALCEFTAKTGDLDLRFTPSPTAQEGIAGHATVTARRDDDYQAELALSGDYGPLHVRGRADGYAPRARRLEEIKTYRGDLKKMPDNQRQLHWAQLKVYGHLLCHSEGLERLTLALVYFDIGSQKETVLQEEHTAAGLQAYFEQQCELFLQWARQELAHRTERDAQLKTMRFPHADFRPGQRQLAEAMYKASNRGVCLLAQAPTGIGKTVGSLFPMLKASAEHGVDKLFFLAAKTSGRQMALDAVDVIRTGAPLLPLRTLEMASKSTACVNPDKACHGDSCPLARGFYDRLPAARQAALDIMAPPAPGGAFLALDRETLRAIALAHEVCPYYLSSEMARWCDIVIGDYNYYFDLSAMLHSLTLLNDWKVNVLVDEAHNMVSRARKMYSADMEHAALRLLRKLAPEQLKKPLDRVHRQWNQLEKDQAAEYQSYAALPEKFMGALQTAATAIADYMAEHPAYVDADLQAFYFNALLFTRLAESFGDHALFDIEKSEGARASHSNSVLCIRNIVPAPFLKPRFESSHSTALFSATLSPWNYFGDMLGMPDSTAWVDVESPFVAEQLSVQVAAHISTRYQHRQQSLRPIAELMGEQYRRQPGNYLAFFSSFDYMEKAANQFAERYPDVPVWRQSRRMDEAERAQFLARYTLDSEGIGFAVLGGSFGEGVDLPGARLIGAFVATLGLPQINPVNEQIRQRMDAIFGAGYDYTYTFPGMQKVVQAAGRVIRTQSDRGTVYLIDDRFGRPEIQQLMPAWWRIEVAATDRAPAQ
;
A
#
# COMPACT_ATOMS: atom_id res chain seq x y z
N MET A 1 38.57 -48.33 -30.26
CA MET A 1 37.16 -48.10 -30.62
C MET A 1 36.40 -47.81 -29.34
N GLY A 2 36.01 -46.55 -29.15
CA GLY A 2 35.25 -46.08 -27.98
C GLY A 2 34.89 -44.64 -28.27
N GLY A 3 33.73 -44.44 -28.88
CA GLY A 3 33.29 -43.16 -29.43
C GLY A 3 33.07 -42.11 -28.35
N MET A 4 33.65 -40.93 -28.57
CA MET A 4 33.33 -39.73 -27.80
C MET A 4 31.90 -39.29 -28.17
N SER A 5 31.00 -39.29 -27.18
CA SER A 5 29.67 -38.69 -27.33
C SER A 5 29.84 -37.18 -27.46
N VAL A 6 29.47 -36.66 -28.63
CA VAL A 6 29.34 -35.23 -28.89
C VAL A 6 28.30 -34.68 -27.92
N GLY A 7 28.71 -33.69 -27.12
CA GLY A 7 27.85 -33.04 -26.14
C GLY A 7 26.61 -32.46 -26.82
N GLU A 8 25.45 -32.84 -26.29
CA GLU A 8 24.16 -32.25 -26.61
C GLU A 8 24.23 -30.76 -26.23
N GLN A 9 24.36 -29.88 -27.22
CA GLN A 9 24.21 -28.45 -27.00
C GLN A 9 22.76 -28.22 -26.57
N ALA A 10 22.55 -27.88 -25.28
CA ALA A 10 21.25 -27.47 -24.79
C ALA A 10 20.71 -26.36 -25.71
N ALA A 11 19.52 -26.58 -26.29
CA ALA A 11 18.87 -25.61 -27.15
C ALA A 11 18.81 -24.25 -26.43
N PRO A 12 19.08 -23.12 -27.11
CA PRO A 12 19.01 -21.81 -26.50
C PRO A 12 17.61 -21.61 -25.89
N PRO A 13 17.50 -20.96 -24.71
CA PRO A 13 16.23 -20.79 -24.03
C PRO A 13 15.22 -20.09 -24.96
N ARG A 14 14.09 -20.75 -25.21
CA ARG A 14 13.02 -20.26 -26.07
C ARG A 14 12.03 -19.45 -25.23
N TYR A 15 11.98 -18.14 -25.44
CA TYR A 15 11.10 -17.22 -24.74
C TYR A 15 9.68 -17.33 -25.30
N THR A 16 8.75 -17.86 -24.52
CA THR A 16 7.34 -17.96 -24.94
C THR A 16 6.55 -16.73 -24.51
N ILE A 17 5.89 -16.06 -25.45
CA ILE A 17 5.06 -14.88 -25.18
C ILE A 17 3.67 -15.02 -25.80
N ALA A 18 2.64 -14.59 -25.07
CA ALA A 18 1.29 -14.49 -25.60
C ALA A 18 1.17 -13.32 -26.57
N VAL A 19 0.46 -13.49 -27.70
CA VAL A 19 0.24 -12.42 -28.69
C VAL A 19 -0.26 -11.12 -28.04
N ARG A 20 -1.21 -11.23 -27.10
CA ARG A 20 -1.73 -10.09 -26.36
C ARG A 20 -0.64 -9.36 -25.57
N ALA A 21 0.20 -10.09 -24.84
CA ALA A 21 1.28 -9.52 -24.03
C ALA A 21 2.34 -8.84 -24.91
N LEU A 22 2.67 -9.45 -26.07
CA LEU A 22 3.56 -8.85 -27.06
C LEU A 22 3.00 -7.50 -27.53
N CYS A 23 1.76 -7.47 -28.00
CA CYS A 23 1.14 -6.25 -28.54
C CYS A 23 0.94 -5.16 -27.47
N GLU A 24 0.53 -5.52 -26.25
CA GLU A 24 0.41 -4.57 -25.14
C GLU A 24 1.75 -3.92 -24.77
N PHE A 25 2.88 -4.59 -25.02
CA PHE A 25 4.22 -4.08 -24.79
C PHE A 25 4.73 -3.23 -25.96
N THR A 26 4.56 -3.69 -27.19
CA THR A 26 5.24 -3.14 -28.37
C THR A 26 4.39 -2.17 -29.21
N ALA A 27 3.06 -2.26 -29.11
CA ALA A 27 2.14 -1.55 -30.02
C ALA A 27 1.29 -0.46 -29.35
N LYS A 28 1.51 -0.15 -28.07
CA LYS A 28 0.85 1.00 -27.40
C LYS A 28 1.35 2.32 -27.98
N THR A 29 0.43 3.14 -28.45
CA THR A 29 0.70 4.46 -29.06
C THR A 29 -0.35 5.49 -28.62
N GLY A 30 -0.09 6.77 -28.89
CA GLY A 30 -1.02 7.86 -28.63
C GLY A 30 -1.17 8.23 -27.15
N ASP A 31 -2.36 8.72 -26.81
CA ASP A 31 -2.63 9.33 -25.51
C ASP A 31 -2.69 8.31 -24.37
N LEU A 32 -2.26 8.72 -23.18
CA LEU A 32 -2.76 8.13 -21.94
C LEU A 32 -4.22 8.57 -21.82
N ASP A 33 -5.14 7.62 -21.72
CA ASP A 33 -6.56 7.91 -21.60
C ASP A 33 -7.20 7.06 -20.51
N LEU A 34 -7.66 7.74 -19.47
CA LEU A 34 -8.32 7.13 -18.31
C LEU A 34 -9.76 7.61 -18.16
N ARG A 35 -10.36 8.11 -19.25
CA ARG A 35 -11.81 8.33 -19.28
C ARG A 35 -12.52 7.03 -18.94
N PHE A 36 -13.57 7.15 -18.15
CA PHE A 36 -14.37 6.01 -17.74
C PHE A 36 -14.93 5.29 -18.98
N THR A 37 -14.45 4.06 -19.21
CA THR A 37 -14.93 3.21 -20.30
C THR A 37 -15.59 2.00 -19.64
N PRO A 38 -16.92 1.88 -19.68
CA PRO A 38 -17.59 0.74 -19.06
C PRO A 38 -17.14 -0.52 -19.78
N SER A 39 -16.58 -1.41 -18.99
CA SER A 39 -16.14 -2.71 -19.47
C SER A 39 -17.20 -3.74 -19.09
N PRO A 40 -17.60 -4.62 -20.02
CA PRO A 40 -18.37 -5.81 -19.69
C PRO A 40 -17.79 -6.58 -18.51
N THR A 41 -18.65 -7.26 -17.74
CA THR A 41 -18.16 -8.30 -16.83
C THR A 41 -17.55 -9.45 -17.65
N ALA A 42 -16.70 -10.28 -17.03
CA ALA A 42 -16.13 -11.44 -17.72
C ALA A 42 -17.20 -12.39 -18.29
N GLN A 43 -18.30 -12.59 -17.54
CA GLN A 43 -19.43 -13.41 -18.00
C GLN A 43 -20.16 -12.79 -19.19
N GLU A 44 -20.38 -11.48 -19.16
CA GLU A 44 -20.98 -10.74 -20.27
C GLU A 44 -20.09 -10.79 -21.51
N GLY A 45 -18.77 -10.67 -21.34
CA GLY A 45 -17.81 -10.83 -22.43
C GLY A 45 -17.90 -12.20 -23.09
N ILE A 46 -17.89 -13.28 -22.30
CA ILE A 46 -18.04 -14.66 -22.80
C ILE A 46 -19.37 -14.84 -23.55
N ALA A 47 -20.48 -14.38 -22.96
CA ALA A 47 -21.80 -14.45 -23.59
C ALA A 47 -21.87 -13.66 -24.91
N GLY A 48 -21.20 -12.50 -24.96
CA GLY A 48 -21.06 -11.70 -26.17
C GLY A 48 -20.29 -12.44 -27.28
N HIS A 49 -19.14 -13.04 -26.96
CA HIS A 49 -18.36 -13.84 -27.93
C HIS A 49 -19.18 -15.03 -28.46
N ALA A 50 -19.90 -15.73 -27.58
CA ALA A 50 -20.79 -16.82 -27.97
C ALA A 50 -21.92 -16.35 -28.91
N THR A 51 -22.51 -15.18 -28.64
CA THR A 51 -23.58 -14.59 -29.46
C THR A 51 -23.08 -14.24 -30.86
N VAL A 52 -21.89 -13.62 -30.98
CA VAL A 52 -21.29 -13.29 -32.28
C VAL A 52 -20.95 -14.56 -33.06
N THR A 53 -20.35 -15.55 -32.41
CA THR A 53 -19.96 -16.82 -33.03
C THR A 53 -21.18 -17.59 -33.55
N ALA A 54 -22.29 -17.60 -32.80
CA ALA A 54 -23.54 -18.25 -33.22
C ALA A 54 -24.21 -17.61 -34.45
N ARG A 55 -23.79 -16.40 -34.84
CA ARG A 55 -24.28 -15.70 -36.05
C ARG A 55 -23.43 -15.98 -37.30
N ARG A 56 -22.39 -16.83 -37.21
CA ARG A 56 -21.51 -17.19 -38.32
C ARG A 56 -21.97 -18.51 -38.96
N ASP A 57 -21.51 -18.74 -40.20
CA ASP A 57 -21.85 -19.94 -40.98
C ASP A 57 -21.12 -21.20 -40.47
N ASP A 58 -21.58 -22.38 -40.91
CA ASP A 58 -21.07 -23.69 -40.45
C ASP A 58 -19.57 -23.93 -40.72
N ASP A 59 -18.94 -23.20 -41.65
CA ASP A 59 -17.49 -23.32 -41.93
C ASP A 59 -16.61 -22.45 -41.01
N TYR A 60 -17.20 -21.69 -40.09
CA TYR A 60 -16.49 -20.83 -39.15
C TYR A 60 -15.76 -21.65 -38.08
N GLN A 61 -14.46 -21.41 -37.95
CA GLN A 61 -13.60 -22.02 -36.95
C GLN A 61 -13.44 -21.06 -35.77
N ALA A 62 -14.13 -21.33 -34.65
CA ALA A 62 -14.00 -20.54 -33.44
C ALA A 62 -12.76 -20.93 -32.61
N GLU A 63 -12.21 -19.96 -31.86
CA GLU A 63 -11.13 -20.18 -30.90
C GLU A 63 -9.85 -20.85 -31.48
N LEU A 64 -9.39 -20.35 -32.62
CA LEU A 64 -8.26 -20.91 -33.35
C LEU A 64 -6.93 -20.67 -32.62
N ALA A 65 -6.28 -21.75 -32.18
CA ALA A 65 -4.94 -21.71 -31.60
C ALA A 65 -3.88 -21.45 -32.68
N LEU A 66 -3.08 -20.41 -32.50
CA LEU A 66 -2.05 -19.99 -33.45
C LEU A 66 -0.72 -19.83 -32.74
N SER A 67 0.36 -20.21 -33.41
CA SER A 67 1.72 -20.02 -32.90
C SER A 67 2.75 -19.94 -34.00
N GLY A 68 3.87 -19.28 -33.73
CA GLY A 68 4.99 -19.12 -34.65
C GLY A 68 6.25 -18.70 -33.93
N ASP A 69 7.38 -18.79 -34.62
CA ASP A 69 8.70 -18.53 -34.05
C ASP A 69 9.40 -17.37 -34.75
N TYR A 70 10.15 -16.60 -33.97
CA TYR A 70 11.05 -15.56 -34.47
C TYR A 70 12.32 -15.52 -33.62
N GLY A 71 13.43 -16.01 -34.17
CA GLY A 71 14.67 -16.18 -33.41
C GLY A 71 14.43 -17.04 -32.16
N PRO A 72 14.73 -16.56 -30.94
CA PRO A 72 14.47 -17.30 -29.71
C PRO A 72 13.03 -17.11 -29.17
N LEU A 73 12.17 -16.34 -29.83
CA LEU A 73 10.77 -16.17 -29.41
C LEU A 73 9.88 -17.27 -29.95
N HIS A 74 9.01 -17.77 -29.09
CA HIS A 74 7.82 -18.52 -29.46
C HIS A 74 6.59 -17.66 -29.15
N VAL A 75 5.91 -17.17 -30.18
CA VAL A 75 4.71 -16.35 -30.02
C VAL A 75 3.50 -17.26 -30.19
N ARG A 76 2.57 -17.23 -29.23
CA ARG A 76 1.35 -18.04 -29.29
C ARG A 76 0.13 -17.31 -28.79
N GLY A 77 -1.04 -17.72 -29.24
CA GLY A 77 -2.30 -17.22 -28.73
C GLY A 77 -3.49 -17.91 -29.37
N ARG A 78 -4.65 -17.32 -29.18
CA ARG A 78 -5.91 -17.85 -29.70
C ARG A 78 -6.69 -16.70 -30.33
N ALA A 79 -6.90 -16.79 -31.64
CA ALA A 79 -7.77 -15.87 -32.36
C ALA A 79 -9.23 -16.27 -32.12
N ASP A 80 -10.15 -15.30 -32.13
CA ASP A 80 -11.55 -15.56 -31.83
C ASP A 80 -12.25 -16.39 -32.91
N GLY A 81 -11.89 -16.21 -34.19
CA GLY A 81 -12.17 -17.23 -35.19
C GLY A 81 -11.82 -16.88 -36.63
N TYR A 82 -11.98 -17.87 -37.51
CA TYR A 82 -11.56 -17.82 -38.91
C TYR A 82 -12.65 -18.39 -39.82
N ALA A 83 -12.99 -17.67 -40.88
CA ALA A 83 -13.89 -18.11 -41.95
C ALA A 83 -13.07 -18.47 -43.21
N PRO A 84 -12.78 -19.76 -43.47
CA PRO A 84 -11.88 -20.18 -44.53
C PRO A 84 -12.36 -19.79 -45.93
N ARG A 85 -13.66 -19.90 -46.21
CA ARG A 85 -14.23 -19.54 -47.54
C ARG A 85 -14.04 -18.07 -47.87
N ALA A 86 -14.22 -17.21 -46.86
CA ALA A 86 -14.05 -15.77 -46.99
C ALA A 86 -12.59 -15.32 -46.82
N ARG A 87 -11.67 -16.24 -46.46
CA ARG A 87 -10.30 -15.94 -46.02
C ARG A 87 -10.28 -14.81 -45.00
N ARG A 88 -11.18 -14.88 -44.02
CA ARG A 88 -11.41 -13.80 -43.04
C ARG A 88 -11.09 -14.26 -41.63
N LEU A 89 -10.11 -13.62 -41.00
CA LEU A 89 -9.77 -13.81 -39.60
C LEU A 89 -10.45 -12.73 -38.75
N GLU A 90 -11.14 -13.13 -37.69
CA GLU A 90 -11.90 -12.28 -36.79
C GLU A 90 -11.26 -12.21 -35.41
N GLU A 91 -11.22 -11.00 -34.84
CA GLU A 91 -11.00 -10.76 -33.41
C GLU A 91 -12.19 -9.97 -32.88
N ILE A 92 -12.83 -10.50 -31.83
CA ILE A 92 -14.07 -10.02 -31.26
C ILE A 92 -13.75 -9.21 -29.99
N LYS A 93 -14.34 -8.02 -29.88
CA LYS A 93 -14.21 -7.14 -28.71
C LYS A 93 -15.59 -6.74 -28.23
N THR A 94 -15.89 -7.13 -27.00
CA THR A 94 -17.14 -6.73 -26.34
C THR A 94 -16.98 -5.40 -25.63
N TYR A 95 -18.00 -4.54 -25.73
CA TYR A 95 -17.99 -3.23 -25.11
C TYR A 95 -19.41 -2.79 -24.71
N ARG A 96 -19.50 -1.66 -24.01
CA ARG A 96 -20.76 -0.99 -23.66
C ARG A 96 -20.70 0.47 -24.08
N GLY A 97 -21.79 0.98 -24.65
CA GLY A 97 -21.93 2.40 -25.01
C GLY A 97 -21.63 2.69 -26.49
N ASP A 98 -21.04 3.85 -26.77
CA ASP A 98 -20.76 4.30 -28.14
C ASP A 98 -19.32 3.97 -28.56
N LEU A 99 -19.17 3.14 -29.59
CA LEU A 99 -17.87 2.71 -30.11
C LEU A 99 -17.02 3.90 -30.58
N LYS A 100 -17.64 4.99 -31.06
CA LYS A 100 -16.90 6.18 -31.51
C LYS A 100 -16.10 6.82 -30.38
N LYS A 101 -16.57 6.66 -29.13
CA LYS A 101 -15.91 7.16 -27.92
C LYS A 101 -14.77 6.25 -27.43
N MET A 102 -14.61 5.06 -27.99
CA MET A 102 -13.47 4.20 -27.66
C MET A 102 -12.17 4.92 -28.04
N PRO A 103 -11.20 5.02 -27.11
CA PRO A 103 -9.91 5.64 -27.38
C PRO A 103 -9.18 4.99 -28.57
N ASP A 104 -8.54 5.81 -29.41
CA ASP A 104 -7.83 5.34 -30.61
C ASP A 104 -6.68 4.37 -30.27
N ASN A 105 -5.97 4.64 -29.18
CA ASN A 105 -4.90 3.77 -28.67
C ASN A 105 -5.39 2.33 -28.36
N GLN A 106 -6.62 2.18 -27.88
CA GLN A 106 -7.23 0.88 -27.58
C GLN A 106 -7.59 0.16 -28.88
N ARG A 107 -8.17 0.88 -29.85
CA ARG A 107 -8.45 0.31 -31.18
C ARG A 107 -7.17 -0.13 -31.89
N GLN A 108 -6.10 0.65 -31.78
CA GLN A 108 -4.76 0.32 -32.32
C GLN A 108 -4.24 -1.00 -31.74
N LEU A 109 -4.37 -1.23 -30.44
CA LEU A 109 -3.98 -2.50 -29.81
C LEU A 109 -4.78 -3.69 -30.31
N HIS A 110 -6.10 -3.53 -30.51
CA HIS A 110 -6.92 -4.59 -31.09
C HIS A 110 -6.46 -4.95 -32.51
N TRP A 111 -6.14 -3.94 -33.33
CA TRP A 111 -5.58 -4.15 -34.65
C TRP A 111 -4.19 -4.82 -34.61
N ALA A 112 -3.33 -4.41 -33.69
CA ALA A 112 -2.01 -5.01 -33.51
C ALA A 112 -2.12 -6.52 -33.22
N GLN A 113 -3.01 -6.88 -32.29
CA GLN A 113 -3.29 -8.27 -31.94
C GLN A 113 -3.77 -9.07 -33.15
N LEU A 114 -4.75 -8.56 -33.89
CA LEU A 114 -5.30 -9.22 -35.06
C LEU A 114 -4.28 -9.35 -36.21
N LYS A 115 -3.41 -8.36 -36.41
CA LYS A 115 -2.33 -8.44 -37.42
C LYS A 115 -1.31 -9.51 -37.09
N VAL A 116 -0.94 -9.65 -35.81
CA VAL A 116 -0.05 -10.75 -35.37
C VAL A 116 -0.71 -12.10 -35.61
N TYR A 117 -1.98 -12.29 -35.22
CA TYR A 117 -2.70 -13.53 -35.55
C TYR A 117 -2.79 -13.77 -37.06
N GLY A 118 -3.01 -12.71 -37.84
CA GLY A 118 -3.03 -12.76 -39.30
C GLY A 118 -1.73 -13.32 -39.88
N HIS A 119 -0.58 -12.87 -39.39
CA HIS A 119 0.71 -13.44 -39.78
C HIS A 119 0.80 -14.94 -39.45
N LEU A 120 0.49 -15.30 -38.20
CA LEU A 120 0.58 -16.69 -37.74
C LEU A 120 -0.30 -17.62 -38.59
N LEU A 121 -1.50 -17.17 -38.95
CA LEU A 121 -2.41 -17.92 -39.82
C LEU A 121 -1.92 -18.00 -41.26
N CYS A 122 -1.46 -16.88 -41.84
CA CYS A 122 -0.89 -16.89 -43.19
C CYS A 122 0.29 -17.85 -43.29
N HIS A 123 1.13 -17.90 -42.25
CA HIS A 123 2.27 -18.80 -42.18
C HIS A 123 1.85 -20.28 -42.04
N SER A 124 0.89 -20.59 -41.16
CA SER A 124 0.46 -21.98 -40.94
C SER A 124 -0.33 -22.57 -42.13
N GLU A 125 -1.14 -21.74 -42.80
CA GLU A 125 -2.03 -22.16 -43.89
C GLU A 125 -1.48 -21.85 -45.30
N GLY A 126 -0.29 -21.22 -45.40
CA GLY A 126 0.33 -20.87 -46.68
C GLY A 126 -0.48 -19.87 -47.52
N LEU A 127 -1.16 -18.91 -46.87
CA LEU A 127 -2.02 -17.92 -47.55
C LEU A 127 -1.19 -16.72 -48.03
N GLU A 128 -1.39 -16.27 -49.26
CA GLU A 128 -0.75 -15.06 -49.79
C GLU A 128 -1.42 -13.76 -49.35
N ARG A 129 -2.73 -13.82 -49.06
CA ARG A 129 -3.59 -12.70 -48.67
C ARG A 129 -4.64 -13.16 -47.67
N LEU A 130 -5.02 -12.26 -46.76
CA LEU A 130 -6.00 -12.49 -45.70
C LEU A 130 -6.79 -11.21 -45.42
N THR A 131 -8.09 -11.36 -45.19
CA THR A 131 -8.95 -10.28 -44.70
C THR A 131 -8.96 -10.33 -43.17
N LEU A 132 -8.58 -9.23 -42.54
CA LEU A 132 -8.65 -9.08 -41.09
C LEU A 132 -9.92 -8.31 -40.72
N ALA A 133 -10.70 -8.83 -39.78
CA ALA A 133 -11.93 -8.20 -39.31
C ALA A 133 -11.93 -8.02 -37.78
N LEU A 134 -11.96 -6.76 -37.32
CA LEU A 134 -12.28 -6.43 -35.93
C LEU A 134 -13.78 -6.34 -35.76
N VAL A 135 -14.34 -7.17 -34.87
CA VAL A 135 -15.77 -7.23 -34.59
C VAL A 135 -16.03 -6.64 -33.21
N TYR A 136 -16.62 -5.46 -33.16
CA TYR A 136 -17.06 -4.84 -31.91
C TYR A 136 -18.52 -5.20 -31.63
N PHE A 137 -18.77 -5.82 -30.48
CA PHE A 137 -20.11 -6.22 -30.05
C PHE A 137 -20.56 -5.42 -28.83
N ASP A 138 -21.62 -4.62 -29.00
CA ASP A 138 -22.25 -3.90 -27.89
C ASP A 138 -23.18 -4.85 -27.13
N ILE A 139 -22.87 -5.10 -25.85
CA ILE A 139 -23.63 -6.02 -25.01
C ILE A 139 -25.04 -5.47 -24.71
N GLY A 140 -25.21 -4.15 -24.66
CA GLY A 140 -26.49 -3.53 -24.40
C GLY A 140 -27.46 -3.68 -25.57
N SER A 141 -27.04 -3.22 -26.75
CA SER A 141 -27.88 -3.26 -27.96
C SER A 141 -27.80 -4.58 -28.76
N GLN A 142 -26.85 -5.45 -28.43
CA GLN A 142 -26.50 -6.68 -29.17
C GLN A 142 -26.16 -6.46 -30.64
N LYS A 143 -25.69 -5.25 -30.99
CA LYS A 143 -25.29 -4.87 -32.35
C LYS A 143 -23.81 -5.13 -32.58
N GLU A 144 -23.49 -5.57 -33.79
CA GLU A 144 -22.11 -5.74 -34.28
C GLU A 144 -21.70 -4.54 -35.13
N THR A 145 -20.49 -4.05 -34.90
CA THR A 145 -19.79 -3.15 -35.82
C THR A 145 -18.52 -3.86 -36.30
N VAL A 146 -18.41 -4.06 -37.61
CA VAL A 146 -17.29 -4.79 -38.21
C VAL A 146 -16.40 -3.84 -38.99
N LEU A 147 -15.11 -3.80 -38.62
CA LEU A 147 -14.08 -3.05 -39.34
C LEU A 147 -13.18 -4.06 -40.05
N GLN A 148 -12.97 -3.91 -41.37
CA GLN A 148 -12.24 -4.88 -42.17
C GLN A 148 -11.11 -4.23 -42.96
N GLU A 149 -9.97 -4.92 -43.05
CA GLU A 149 -8.81 -4.54 -43.86
C GLU A 149 -8.26 -5.77 -44.58
N GLU A 150 -7.93 -5.63 -45.87
CA GLU A 150 -7.17 -6.67 -46.60
C GLU A 150 -5.68 -6.48 -46.41
N HIS A 151 -4.97 -7.58 -46.13
CA HIS A 151 -3.52 -7.57 -45.93
C HIS A 151 -2.83 -8.66 -46.75
N THR A 152 -1.59 -8.41 -47.16
CA THR A 152 -0.72 -9.43 -47.77
C THR A 152 0.06 -10.16 -46.69
N ALA A 153 0.38 -11.43 -46.93
CA ALA A 153 1.19 -12.22 -46.00
C ALA A 153 2.55 -11.57 -45.71
N ALA A 154 3.20 -10.99 -46.73
CA ALA A 154 4.45 -10.26 -46.60
C ALA A 154 4.33 -9.02 -45.68
N GLY A 155 3.23 -8.27 -45.80
CA GLY A 155 2.96 -7.12 -44.93
C GLY A 155 2.73 -7.52 -43.46
N LEU A 156 1.98 -8.60 -43.24
CA LEU A 156 1.73 -9.14 -41.90
C LEU A 156 3.01 -9.71 -41.27
N GLN A 157 3.85 -10.38 -42.07
CA GLN A 157 5.16 -10.86 -41.64
C GLN A 157 6.06 -9.71 -41.21
N ALA A 158 6.24 -8.69 -42.04
CA ALA A 158 7.05 -7.53 -41.69
C ALA A 158 6.57 -6.86 -40.38
N TYR A 159 5.25 -6.75 -40.18
CA TYR A 159 4.70 -6.22 -38.92
C TYR A 159 5.01 -7.13 -37.72
N PHE A 160 4.83 -8.45 -37.86
CA PHE A 160 5.14 -9.42 -36.82
C PHE A 160 6.61 -9.39 -36.41
N GLU A 161 7.52 -9.40 -37.39
CA GLU A 161 8.97 -9.34 -37.17
C GLU A 161 9.35 -8.04 -36.44
N GLN A 162 8.75 -6.90 -36.81
CA GLN A 162 8.96 -5.63 -36.10
C GLN A 162 8.56 -5.71 -34.62
N GLN A 163 7.38 -6.27 -34.31
CA GLN A 163 6.95 -6.41 -32.92
C GLN A 163 7.89 -7.36 -32.15
N CYS A 164 8.29 -8.47 -32.78
CA CYS A 164 9.21 -9.42 -32.17
C CYS A 164 10.59 -8.82 -31.90
N GLU A 165 11.15 -8.01 -32.81
CA GLU A 165 12.45 -7.37 -32.60
C GLU A 165 12.40 -6.30 -31.48
N LEU A 166 11.34 -5.50 -31.42
CA LEU A 166 11.12 -4.53 -30.34
C LEU A 166 11.10 -5.22 -28.97
N PHE A 167 10.40 -6.36 -28.87
CA PHE A 167 10.37 -7.15 -27.65
C PHE A 167 11.72 -7.83 -27.34
N LEU A 168 12.44 -8.32 -28.35
CA LEU A 168 13.74 -8.97 -28.17
C LEU A 168 14.82 -7.99 -27.72
N GLN A 169 14.84 -6.77 -28.28
CA GLN A 169 15.75 -5.72 -27.84
C GLN A 169 15.58 -5.46 -26.35
N TRP A 170 14.33 -5.39 -25.90
CA TRP A 170 13.99 -5.27 -24.48
C TRP A 170 14.48 -6.47 -23.65
N ALA A 171 14.08 -7.68 -24.04
CA ALA A 171 14.39 -8.90 -23.28
C ALA A 171 15.90 -9.10 -23.11
N ARG A 172 16.68 -8.79 -24.16
CA ARG A 172 18.15 -8.84 -24.13
C ARG A 172 18.73 -7.83 -23.13
N GLN A 173 18.24 -6.59 -23.13
CA GLN A 173 18.69 -5.54 -22.21
C GLN A 173 18.40 -5.90 -20.75
N GLU A 174 17.21 -6.43 -20.46
CA GLU A 174 16.83 -6.83 -19.10
C GLU A 174 17.64 -8.04 -18.61
N LEU A 175 17.89 -9.03 -19.48
CA LEU A 175 18.74 -10.18 -19.14
C LEU A 175 20.18 -9.76 -18.86
N ALA A 176 20.74 -8.87 -19.69
CA ALA A 176 22.10 -8.35 -19.50
C ALA A 176 22.21 -7.60 -18.17
N HIS A 177 21.25 -6.70 -17.89
CA HIS A 177 21.16 -5.98 -16.61
C HIS A 177 21.11 -6.92 -15.41
N ARG A 178 20.20 -7.90 -15.41
CA ARG A 178 20.07 -8.87 -14.31
C ARG A 178 21.35 -9.67 -14.11
N THR A 179 21.99 -10.10 -15.19
CA THR A 179 23.26 -10.84 -15.14
C THR A 179 24.36 -10.01 -14.48
N GLU A 180 24.50 -8.74 -14.88
CA GLU A 180 25.48 -7.82 -14.31
C GLU A 180 25.18 -7.48 -12.85
N ARG A 181 23.92 -7.11 -12.56
CA ARG A 181 23.42 -6.85 -11.21
C ARG A 181 23.70 -8.02 -10.27
N ASP A 182 23.33 -9.24 -10.68
CA ASP A 182 23.48 -10.42 -9.84
C ASP A 182 24.94 -10.80 -9.60
N ALA A 183 25.82 -10.58 -10.58
CA ALA A 183 27.27 -10.75 -10.38
C ALA A 183 27.82 -9.80 -9.31
N GLN A 184 27.38 -8.53 -9.31
CA GLN A 184 27.76 -7.55 -8.30
C GLN A 184 27.16 -7.88 -6.93
N LEU A 185 25.88 -8.25 -6.86
CA LEU A 185 25.19 -8.61 -5.62
C LEU A 185 25.82 -9.82 -4.91
N LYS A 186 26.27 -10.84 -5.65
CA LYS A 186 26.95 -12.01 -5.08
C LYS A 186 28.26 -11.65 -4.35
N THR A 187 29.01 -10.71 -4.91
CA THR A 187 30.30 -10.26 -4.35
C THR A 187 30.16 -9.08 -3.38
N MET A 188 28.95 -8.54 -3.24
CA MET A 188 28.63 -7.42 -2.36
C MET A 188 29.00 -7.72 -0.90
N ARG A 189 29.75 -6.80 -0.31
CA ARG A 189 30.12 -6.78 1.11
C ARG A 189 29.21 -5.84 1.87
N PHE A 190 29.14 -6.03 3.18
CA PHE A 190 28.43 -5.09 4.04
C PHE A 190 29.08 -3.69 3.90
N PRO A 191 28.30 -2.61 3.73
CA PRO A 191 28.84 -1.29 3.37
C PRO A 191 29.60 -0.59 4.51
N HIS A 192 29.48 -1.08 5.74
CA HIS A 192 30.27 -0.59 6.89
C HIS A 192 31.37 -1.60 7.25
N ALA A 193 32.36 -1.15 8.02
CA ALA A 193 33.46 -1.99 8.47
C ALA A 193 32.95 -3.24 9.23
N ASP A 194 31.98 -3.03 10.13
CA ASP A 194 31.39 -4.08 10.96
C ASP A 194 29.88 -3.88 11.14
N PHE A 195 29.19 -4.96 11.47
CA PHE A 195 27.79 -4.92 11.89
C PHE A 195 27.66 -4.34 13.29
N ARG A 196 26.63 -3.51 13.51
CA ARG A 196 26.25 -3.07 14.86
C ARG A 196 25.67 -4.26 15.67
N PRO A 197 25.68 -4.20 17.02
CA PRO A 197 24.98 -5.18 17.86
C PRO A 197 23.53 -5.38 17.40
N GLY A 198 23.08 -6.63 17.32
CA GLY A 198 21.75 -7.01 16.79
C GLY A 198 21.58 -6.90 15.26
N GLN A 199 22.32 -6.02 14.57
CA GLN A 199 22.16 -5.79 13.13
C GLN A 199 22.49 -7.03 12.28
N ARG A 200 23.53 -7.79 12.67
CA ARG A 200 23.86 -9.07 12.01
C ARG A 200 22.74 -10.10 12.21
N GLN A 201 22.18 -10.20 13.41
CA GLN A 201 21.09 -11.11 13.71
C GLN A 201 19.86 -10.81 12.84
N LEU A 202 19.49 -9.52 12.71
CA LEU A 202 18.44 -9.09 11.79
C LEU A 202 18.76 -9.50 10.35
N ALA A 203 19.98 -9.19 9.90
CA ALA A 203 20.37 -9.46 8.52
C ALA A 203 20.34 -10.95 8.16
N GLU A 204 20.84 -11.80 9.06
CA GLU A 204 20.79 -13.25 8.91
C GLU A 204 19.35 -13.79 8.91
N ALA A 205 18.47 -13.27 9.77
CA ALA A 205 17.08 -13.68 9.81
C ALA A 205 16.38 -13.35 8.48
N MET A 206 16.58 -12.16 7.92
CA MET A 206 16.01 -11.75 6.63
C MET A 206 16.53 -12.62 5.49
N TYR A 207 17.85 -12.85 5.44
CA TYR A 207 18.46 -13.70 4.42
C TYR A 207 17.90 -15.14 4.46
N LYS A 208 17.82 -15.73 5.65
CA LYS A 208 17.29 -17.09 5.86
C LYS A 208 15.80 -17.19 5.54
N ALA A 209 15.02 -16.15 5.85
CA ALA A 209 13.59 -16.10 5.51
C ALA A 209 13.39 -16.10 3.98
N SER A 210 14.15 -15.28 3.25
CA SER A 210 14.14 -15.31 1.79
C SER A 210 14.60 -16.67 1.25
N ASN A 211 15.69 -17.26 1.75
CA ASN A 211 16.15 -18.57 1.27
C ASN A 211 15.09 -19.67 1.42
N ARG A 212 14.33 -19.63 2.53
CA ARG A 212 13.26 -20.59 2.81
C ARG A 212 11.94 -20.27 2.13
N GLY A 213 11.77 -19.06 1.59
CA GLY A 213 10.51 -18.58 1.03
C GLY A 213 9.40 -18.46 2.09
N VAL A 214 9.72 -17.95 3.28
CA VAL A 214 8.75 -17.80 4.38
C VAL A 214 8.64 -16.34 4.83
N CYS A 215 7.50 -15.97 5.41
CA CYS A 215 7.35 -14.66 6.04
C CYS A 215 8.19 -14.55 7.32
N LEU A 216 8.53 -13.31 7.69
CA LEU A 216 9.31 -12.99 8.89
C LEU A 216 8.65 -11.83 9.64
N LEU A 217 8.43 -12.01 10.94
CA LEU A 217 8.21 -10.93 11.89
C LEU A 217 9.50 -10.68 12.66
N ALA A 218 10.07 -9.48 12.54
CA ALA A 218 11.31 -9.12 13.20
C ALA A 218 11.13 -7.89 14.10
N GLN A 219 11.11 -8.12 15.41
CA GLN A 219 11.26 -7.03 16.37
C GLN A 219 12.71 -6.59 16.39
N ALA A 220 12.95 -5.32 16.07
CA ALA A 220 14.27 -4.75 15.98
C ALA A 220 14.28 -3.35 16.61
N PRO A 221 15.08 -3.10 17.67
CA PRO A 221 15.15 -1.80 18.31
C PRO A 221 15.61 -0.68 17.37
N THR A 222 15.28 0.56 17.73
CA THR A 222 15.80 1.74 17.03
C THR A 222 17.32 1.85 17.20
N GLY A 223 18.00 2.53 16.27
CA GLY A 223 19.46 2.78 16.38
C GLY A 223 20.38 1.66 15.87
N ILE A 224 19.90 0.42 15.71
CA ILE A 224 20.73 -0.69 15.18
C ILE A 224 21.06 -0.58 13.69
N GLY A 225 20.47 0.39 12.98
CA GLY A 225 20.57 0.49 11.52
C GLY A 225 19.68 -0.52 10.79
N LYS A 226 18.41 -0.64 11.20
CA LYS A 226 17.41 -1.57 10.66
C LYS A 226 17.34 -1.53 9.14
N THR A 227 17.32 -0.34 8.54
CA THR A 227 17.10 -0.13 7.11
C THR A 227 18.24 -0.70 6.26
N VAL A 228 19.51 -0.41 6.61
CA VAL A 228 20.66 -1.04 5.94
C VAL A 228 20.71 -2.53 6.27
N GLY A 229 20.44 -2.89 7.54
CA GLY A 229 20.40 -4.28 8.01
C GLY A 229 19.31 -5.13 7.37
N SER A 230 18.29 -4.52 6.75
CA SER A 230 17.22 -5.20 6.03
C SER A 230 17.43 -5.20 4.52
N LEU A 231 17.82 -4.07 3.94
CA LEU A 231 18.06 -3.95 2.49
C LEU A 231 19.27 -4.76 2.03
N PHE A 232 20.40 -4.68 2.74
CA PHE A 232 21.63 -5.39 2.38
C PHE A 232 21.42 -6.92 2.19
N PRO A 233 20.89 -7.67 3.18
CA PRO A 233 20.72 -9.11 3.01
C PRO A 233 19.68 -9.45 1.94
N MET A 234 18.63 -8.64 1.78
CA MET A 234 17.58 -8.91 0.81
C MET A 234 18.00 -8.62 -0.63
N LEU A 235 18.85 -7.61 -0.85
CA LEU A 235 19.52 -7.38 -2.13
C LEU A 235 20.49 -8.51 -2.44
N LYS A 236 21.31 -8.95 -1.47
CA LYS A 236 22.20 -10.08 -1.65
C LYS A 236 21.43 -11.37 -2.00
N ALA A 237 20.32 -11.60 -1.30
CA ALA A 237 19.41 -12.72 -1.54
C ALA A 237 18.82 -12.71 -2.95
N SER A 238 18.68 -11.54 -3.61
CA SER A 238 18.12 -11.49 -4.95
C SER A 238 18.91 -12.31 -5.97
N ALA A 239 20.25 -12.26 -5.88
CA ALA A 239 21.12 -12.97 -6.81
C ALA A 239 21.26 -14.48 -6.51
N GLU A 240 21.13 -14.89 -5.25
CA GLU A 240 21.26 -16.30 -4.85
C GLU A 240 19.92 -17.04 -4.88
N HIS A 241 18.82 -16.37 -4.53
CA HIS A 241 17.50 -16.99 -4.46
C HIS A 241 16.66 -16.71 -5.73
N GLY A 242 17.19 -15.97 -6.71
CA GLY A 242 16.51 -15.67 -7.98
C GLY A 242 15.31 -14.72 -7.81
N VAL A 243 15.43 -13.72 -6.93
CA VAL A 243 14.36 -12.73 -6.69
C VAL A 243 14.37 -11.70 -7.81
N ASP A 244 13.20 -11.47 -8.39
CA ASP A 244 13.01 -10.52 -9.49
C ASP A 244 13.03 -9.07 -9.01
N LYS A 245 12.31 -8.80 -7.91
CA LYS A 245 12.06 -7.45 -7.37
C LYS A 245 12.09 -7.43 -5.85
N LEU A 246 12.57 -6.32 -5.30
CA LEU A 246 12.50 -5.99 -3.88
C LEU A 246 11.56 -4.80 -3.67
N PHE A 247 10.50 -4.97 -2.90
CA PHE A 247 9.60 -3.88 -2.52
C PHE A 247 9.88 -3.45 -1.09
N PHE A 248 10.27 -2.19 -0.87
CA PHE A 248 10.44 -1.62 0.45
C PHE A 248 9.28 -0.67 0.74
N LEU A 249 8.43 -1.02 1.70
CA LEU A 249 7.19 -0.33 1.98
C LEU A 249 7.26 0.29 3.38
N ALA A 250 6.94 1.58 3.47
CA ALA A 250 6.92 2.33 4.73
C ALA A 250 5.63 3.13 4.86
N ALA A 251 5.07 3.21 6.07
CA ALA A 251 3.82 3.96 6.32
C ALA A 251 3.98 5.49 6.21
N LYS A 252 5.21 5.99 6.31
CA LYS A 252 5.54 7.42 6.38
C LYS A 252 6.60 7.80 5.36
N THR A 253 6.56 9.04 4.90
CA THR A 253 7.53 9.64 3.98
C THR A 253 8.97 9.54 4.49
N SER A 254 9.19 9.74 5.79
CA SER A 254 10.51 9.64 6.42
C SER A 254 11.13 8.24 6.30
N GLY A 255 10.33 7.17 6.46
CA GLY A 255 10.81 5.80 6.29
C GLY A 255 11.22 5.50 4.84
N ARG A 256 10.57 6.11 3.86
CA ARG A 256 10.97 6.01 2.44
C ARG A 256 12.30 6.73 2.18
N GLN A 257 12.49 7.91 2.75
CA GLN A 257 13.77 8.62 2.65
C GLN A 257 14.91 7.80 3.26
N MET A 258 14.71 7.22 4.46
CA MET A 258 15.70 6.34 5.08
C MET A 258 16.07 5.14 4.20
N ALA A 259 15.13 4.62 3.41
CA ALA A 259 15.38 3.53 2.48
C ALA A 259 16.21 3.98 1.26
N LEU A 260 15.94 5.17 0.72
CA LEU A 260 16.76 5.78 -0.34
C LEU A 260 18.20 6.02 0.17
N ASP A 261 18.36 6.63 1.34
CA ASP A 261 19.67 6.87 1.95
C ASP A 261 20.43 5.55 2.17
N ALA A 262 19.73 4.50 2.60
CA ALA A 262 20.33 3.17 2.79
C ALA A 262 20.75 2.52 1.45
N VAL A 263 20.01 2.75 0.36
CA VAL A 263 20.42 2.33 -0.98
C VAL A 263 21.73 3.04 -1.39
N ASP A 264 21.85 4.34 -1.13
CA ASP A 264 23.05 5.10 -1.47
C ASP A 264 24.27 4.66 -0.66
N VAL A 265 24.08 4.33 0.62
CA VAL A 265 25.12 3.71 1.46
C VAL A 265 25.59 2.38 0.87
N ILE A 266 24.66 1.54 0.41
CA ILE A 266 25.00 0.24 -0.21
C ILE A 266 25.75 0.44 -1.53
N ARG A 267 25.30 1.36 -2.40
CA ARG A 267 25.96 1.67 -3.67
C ARG A 267 27.35 2.26 -3.47
N THR A 268 27.56 3.07 -2.45
CA THR A 268 28.88 3.60 -2.10
C THR A 268 29.87 2.47 -1.75
N GLY A 269 29.39 1.42 -1.06
CA GLY A 269 30.17 0.21 -0.77
C GLY A 269 30.33 -0.76 -1.96
N ALA A 270 29.53 -0.60 -3.02
CA ALA A 270 29.52 -1.44 -4.21
C ALA A 270 29.35 -0.58 -5.48
N PRO A 271 30.38 0.21 -5.87
CA PRO A 271 30.22 1.28 -6.85
C PRO A 271 29.93 0.81 -8.27
N LEU A 272 30.18 -0.47 -8.57
CA LEU A 272 29.87 -1.08 -9.87
C LEU A 272 28.48 -1.70 -9.92
N LEU A 273 27.70 -1.68 -8.83
CA LEU A 273 26.37 -2.27 -8.77
C LEU A 273 25.39 -1.46 -9.63
N PRO A 274 24.87 -2.00 -10.76
CA PRO A 274 23.85 -1.32 -11.55
C PRO A 274 22.49 -1.53 -10.88
N LEU A 275 22.26 -0.91 -9.72
CA LEU A 275 20.96 -1.05 -9.04
C LEU A 275 19.98 -0.03 -9.63
N ARG A 276 18.81 -0.48 -10.09
CA ARG A 276 17.72 0.43 -10.51
C ARG A 276 16.76 0.63 -9.35
N THR A 277 16.59 1.87 -8.89
CA THR A 277 15.83 2.23 -7.68
C THR A 277 14.76 3.26 -8.01
N LEU A 278 13.52 2.99 -7.61
CA LEU A 278 12.36 3.85 -7.80
C LEU A 278 11.71 4.21 -6.48
N GLU A 279 11.43 5.49 -6.25
CA GLU A 279 10.46 5.93 -5.25
C GLU A 279 9.08 6.13 -5.90
N MET A 280 8.05 5.54 -5.29
CA MET A 280 6.66 5.74 -5.69
C MET A 280 5.98 6.80 -4.82
N ALA A 281 5.38 7.79 -5.49
CA ALA A 281 4.58 8.84 -4.89
C ALA A 281 3.10 8.74 -5.31
N SER A 282 2.20 9.18 -4.44
CA SER A 282 0.76 9.22 -4.73
C SER A 282 0.47 10.16 -5.88
N LYS A 283 -0.67 9.95 -6.55
CA LYS A 283 -1.13 10.84 -7.62
C LYS A 283 -1.29 12.29 -7.16
N SER A 284 -1.80 12.51 -5.95
CA SER A 284 -1.98 13.85 -5.38
C SER A 284 -0.66 14.61 -5.19
N THR A 285 0.45 13.91 -4.98
CA THR A 285 1.77 14.51 -4.79
C THR A 285 2.58 14.58 -6.09
N ALA A 286 2.46 13.58 -6.96
CA ALA A 286 3.22 13.49 -8.22
C ALA A 286 2.57 14.24 -9.40
N CYS A 287 1.25 14.47 -9.37
CA CYS A 287 0.56 15.14 -10.47
C CYS A 287 0.95 16.62 -10.56
N VAL A 288 1.27 17.06 -11.77
CA VAL A 288 1.62 18.46 -12.08
C VAL A 288 0.39 19.27 -12.48
N ASN A 289 -0.70 18.60 -12.87
CA ASN A 289 -1.97 19.22 -13.28
C ASN A 289 -3.15 18.58 -12.50
N PRO A 290 -3.27 18.81 -11.18
CA PRO A 290 -4.29 18.16 -10.34
C PRO A 290 -5.73 18.56 -10.69
N ASP A 291 -5.91 19.69 -11.36
CA ASP A 291 -7.17 20.25 -11.86
C ASP A 291 -7.63 19.63 -13.19
N LYS A 292 -6.77 18.84 -13.85
CA LYS A 292 -7.04 18.28 -15.19
C LYS A 292 -7.34 16.79 -15.13
N ALA A 293 -8.22 16.35 -16.03
CA ALA A 293 -8.53 14.94 -16.20
C ALA A 293 -7.37 14.22 -16.93
N CYS A 294 -7.17 12.93 -16.64
CA CYS A 294 -6.06 12.15 -17.17
C CYS A 294 -6.35 11.57 -18.57
N HIS A 295 -6.55 12.44 -19.55
CA HIS A 295 -6.65 12.11 -20.98
C HIS A 295 -6.08 13.25 -21.85
N GLY A 296 -5.71 12.99 -23.10
CA GLY A 296 -4.98 13.96 -23.93
C GLY A 296 -5.76 15.20 -24.38
N ASP A 297 -7.09 15.18 -24.32
CA ASP A 297 -7.91 16.39 -24.52
C ASP A 297 -7.82 17.36 -23.34
N SER A 298 -7.61 16.85 -22.11
CA SER A 298 -7.57 17.67 -20.89
C SER A 298 -6.14 17.95 -20.43
N CYS A 299 -5.28 16.93 -20.37
CA CYS A 299 -3.93 17.04 -19.82
C CYS A 299 -2.86 16.98 -20.92
N PRO A 300 -1.98 18.00 -21.05
CA PRO A 300 -0.93 18.00 -22.07
C PRO A 300 0.12 16.90 -21.88
N LEU A 301 0.30 16.43 -20.64
CA LEU A 301 1.22 15.32 -20.31
C LEU A 301 0.61 13.94 -20.59
N ALA A 302 -0.70 13.88 -20.87
CA ALA A 302 -1.40 12.65 -21.26
C ALA A 302 -1.47 12.50 -22.78
N ARG A 303 -1.51 13.61 -23.53
CA ARG A 303 -1.49 13.61 -25.00
C ARG A 303 -0.22 12.95 -25.52
N GLY A 304 -0.27 12.05 -26.49
CA GLY A 304 0.91 11.35 -27.04
C GLY A 304 1.82 10.72 -25.98
N PHE A 305 1.26 10.32 -24.82
CA PHE A 305 2.05 9.78 -23.71
C PHE A 305 2.83 8.54 -24.14
N TYR A 306 2.17 7.58 -24.80
CA TYR A 306 2.81 6.33 -25.20
C TYR A 306 3.83 6.52 -26.32
N ASP A 307 3.67 7.56 -27.15
CA ASP A 307 4.64 7.87 -28.21
C ASP A 307 5.95 8.44 -27.64
N ARG A 308 5.87 9.19 -26.54
CA ARG A 308 7.02 9.81 -25.86
C ARG A 308 7.63 8.94 -24.76
N LEU A 309 6.88 7.95 -24.29
CA LEU A 309 7.26 7.06 -23.20
C LEU A 309 8.58 6.29 -23.43
N PRO A 310 8.91 5.75 -24.62
CA PRO A 310 10.16 5.02 -24.83
C PRO A 310 11.40 5.88 -24.53
N ALA A 311 11.43 7.13 -25.00
CA ALA A 311 12.53 8.05 -24.73
C ALA A 311 12.64 8.40 -23.23
N ALA A 312 11.50 8.64 -22.57
CA ALA A 312 11.45 8.91 -21.15
C ALA A 312 11.96 7.72 -20.30
N ARG A 313 11.59 6.49 -20.68
CA ARG A 313 12.10 5.27 -20.02
C ARG A 313 13.60 5.13 -20.21
N GLN A 314 14.11 5.35 -21.42
CA GLN A 314 15.55 5.25 -21.69
C GLN A 314 16.33 6.27 -20.86
N ALA A 315 15.90 7.53 -20.82
CA ALA A 315 16.53 8.55 -19.97
C ALA A 315 16.50 8.18 -18.48
N ALA A 316 15.40 7.57 -18.01
CA ALA A 316 15.29 7.07 -16.65
C ALA A 316 16.21 5.87 -16.36
N LEU A 317 16.50 5.01 -17.35
CA LEU A 317 17.48 3.94 -17.20
C LEU A 317 18.92 4.48 -17.22
N ASP A 318 19.22 5.42 -18.11
CA ASP A 318 20.55 6.01 -18.27
C ASP A 318 20.98 6.75 -17.01
N ILE A 319 20.07 7.49 -16.34
CA ILE A 319 20.40 8.24 -15.13
C ILE A 319 20.72 7.33 -13.92
N MET A 320 20.18 6.10 -13.90
CA MET A 320 20.41 5.13 -12.83
C MET A 320 21.66 4.27 -13.07
N ALA A 321 22.30 4.38 -14.25
CA ALA A 321 23.51 3.64 -14.53
C ALA A 321 24.63 4.03 -13.54
N PRO A 322 25.55 3.11 -13.20
CA PRO A 322 26.70 3.45 -12.37
C PRO A 322 27.45 4.68 -12.94
N PRO A 323 27.69 5.72 -12.12
CA PRO A 323 28.33 6.94 -12.61
C PRO A 323 29.81 6.68 -12.89
N ALA A 324 30.41 7.57 -13.70
CA ALA A 324 31.85 7.63 -13.82
C ALA A 324 32.51 7.85 -12.43
N PRO A 325 33.77 7.44 -12.23
CA PRO A 325 34.47 7.63 -10.96
C PRO A 325 34.38 9.07 -10.44
N GLY A 326 33.84 9.25 -9.24
CA GLY A 326 33.63 10.56 -8.62
C GLY A 326 32.26 11.22 -8.87
N GLY A 327 31.41 10.61 -9.70
CA GLY A 327 30.00 11.02 -9.85
C GLY A 327 29.10 10.48 -8.74
N ALA A 328 27.93 11.10 -8.58
CA ALA A 328 26.91 10.68 -7.61
C ALA A 328 25.98 9.63 -8.23
N PHE A 329 25.58 8.63 -7.43
CA PHE A 329 24.49 7.74 -7.80
C PHE A 329 23.18 8.49 -7.78
N LEU A 330 22.32 8.20 -8.76
CA LEU A 330 20.97 8.73 -8.79
C LEU A 330 19.95 7.57 -8.70
N ALA A 331 18.92 7.79 -7.90
CA ALA A 331 17.71 7.00 -7.89
C ALA A 331 16.61 7.76 -8.64
N LEU A 332 15.59 7.05 -9.11
CA LEU A 332 14.34 7.67 -9.55
C LEU A 332 13.50 8.04 -8.33
N ASP A 333 14.02 8.96 -7.52
CA ASP A 333 13.23 9.62 -6.49
C ASP A 333 12.17 10.54 -7.10
N ARG A 334 11.31 11.11 -6.26
CA ARG A 334 10.22 11.98 -6.72
C ARG A 334 10.70 13.14 -7.60
N GLU A 335 11.84 13.76 -7.30
CA GLU A 335 12.32 14.96 -7.99
C GLU A 335 12.99 14.60 -9.32
N THR A 336 13.85 13.60 -9.30
CA THR A 336 14.56 13.06 -10.46
C THR A 336 13.58 12.52 -11.49
N LEU A 337 12.61 11.70 -11.07
CA LEU A 337 11.59 11.16 -11.97
C LEU A 337 10.71 12.27 -12.56
N ARG A 338 10.37 13.29 -11.76
CA ARG A 338 9.61 14.45 -12.23
C ARG A 338 10.40 15.22 -13.28
N ALA A 339 11.68 15.46 -13.08
CA ALA A 339 12.53 16.17 -14.02
C ALA A 339 12.58 15.45 -15.38
N ILE A 340 12.80 14.13 -15.37
CA ILE A 340 12.81 13.30 -16.59
C ILE A 340 11.44 13.33 -17.27
N ALA A 341 10.37 13.09 -16.52
CA ALA A 341 9.03 13.08 -17.07
C ALA A 341 8.69 14.40 -17.77
N LEU A 342 9.02 15.54 -17.16
CA LEU A 342 8.77 16.86 -17.75
C LEU A 342 9.67 17.16 -18.95
N ALA A 343 10.93 16.72 -18.93
CA ALA A 343 11.84 16.87 -20.07
C ALA A 343 11.35 16.11 -21.32
N HIS A 344 10.63 15.01 -21.11
CA HIS A 344 10.00 14.23 -22.17
C HIS A 344 8.49 14.49 -22.30
N GLU A 345 7.97 15.50 -21.61
CA GLU A 345 6.57 15.92 -21.63
C GLU A 345 5.54 14.80 -21.31
N VAL A 346 5.92 13.83 -20.49
CA VAL A 346 5.04 12.73 -20.02
C VAL A 346 4.62 12.94 -18.57
N CYS A 347 3.55 12.28 -18.13
CA CYS A 347 3.06 12.38 -16.75
C CYS A 347 4.01 11.68 -15.75
N PRO A 348 4.53 12.36 -14.71
CA PRO A 348 5.43 11.74 -13.73
C PRO A 348 4.82 10.55 -12.98
N TYR A 349 3.54 10.63 -12.61
CA TYR A 349 2.85 9.55 -11.89
C TYR A 349 2.73 8.26 -12.72
N TYR A 350 2.38 8.40 -14.00
CA TYR A 350 2.28 7.23 -14.90
C TYR A 350 3.66 6.76 -15.34
N LEU A 351 4.65 7.65 -15.49
CA LEU A 351 6.04 7.22 -15.69
C LEU A 351 6.55 6.39 -14.50
N SER A 352 6.25 6.77 -13.25
CA SER A 352 6.57 5.96 -12.05
C SER A 352 5.97 4.56 -12.14
N SER A 353 4.69 4.48 -12.50
CA SER A 353 3.98 3.20 -12.65
C SER A 353 4.59 2.34 -13.75
N GLU A 354 5.05 2.96 -14.84
CA GLU A 354 5.76 2.27 -15.91
C GLU A 354 7.14 1.78 -15.46
N MET A 355 7.93 2.65 -14.82
CA MET A 355 9.29 2.35 -14.34
C MET A 355 9.33 1.29 -13.24
N ALA A 356 8.23 1.02 -12.52
CA ALA A 356 8.16 -0.06 -11.53
C ALA A 356 8.48 -1.45 -12.13
N ARG A 357 8.21 -1.66 -13.43
CA ARG A 357 8.58 -2.90 -14.14
C ARG A 357 10.08 -3.03 -14.37
N TRP A 358 10.78 -1.90 -14.43
CA TRP A 358 12.17 -1.80 -14.87
C TRP A 358 13.15 -1.67 -13.71
N CYS A 359 12.66 -1.30 -12.52
CA CYS A 359 13.49 -1.11 -11.33
C CYS A 359 13.65 -2.42 -10.55
N ASP A 360 14.80 -2.61 -9.91
CA ASP A 360 15.10 -3.77 -9.07
C ASP A 360 14.49 -3.61 -7.68
N ILE A 361 14.53 -2.37 -7.17
CA ILE A 361 13.94 -1.98 -5.90
C ILE A 361 12.90 -0.87 -6.11
N VAL A 362 11.73 -1.07 -5.50
CA VAL A 362 10.66 -0.07 -5.46
C VAL A 362 10.36 0.30 -4.02
N ILE A 363 10.51 1.58 -3.69
CA ILE A 363 10.26 2.15 -2.37
C ILE A 363 8.91 2.88 -2.40
N GLY A 364 7.99 2.54 -1.50
CA GLY A 364 6.62 3.08 -1.55
C GLY A 364 5.85 2.99 -0.24
N ASP A 365 4.58 3.37 -0.29
CA ASP A 365 3.62 3.16 0.80
C ASP A 365 3.06 1.72 0.78
N TYR A 366 2.59 1.23 1.92
CA TYR A 366 1.95 -0.09 2.05
C TYR A 366 0.86 -0.35 1.01
N ASN A 367 0.09 0.70 0.65
CA ASN A 367 -1.04 0.59 -0.27
C ASN A 367 -0.63 0.04 -1.65
N TYR A 368 0.63 0.22 -2.08
CA TYR A 368 1.06 -0.27 -3.40
C TYR A 368 1.10 -1.79 -3.52
N TYR A 369 1.17 -2.53 -2.40
CA TYR A 369 1.17 -4.00 -2.38
C TYR A 369 -0.02 -4.58 -1.61
N PHE A 370 -0.49 -3.91 -0.56
CA PHE A 370 -1.48 -4.46 0.36
C PHE A 370 -2.90 -3.93 0.20
N ASP A 371 -3.16 -2.93 -0.65
CA ASP A 371 -4.53 -2.46 -0.94
C ASP A 371 -5.30 -3.41 -1.88
N LEU A 372 -6.63 -3.29 -1.97
CA LEU A 372 -7.45 -4.02 -2.97
C LEU A 372 -6.98 -3.79 -4.40
N SER A 373 -6.61 -2.55 -4.72
CA SER A 373 -6.17 -2.09 -6.04
C SER A 373 -4.65 -1.96 -6.18
N ALA A 374 -3.90 -2.63 -5.29
CA ALA A 374 -2.46 -2.59 -5.20
C ALA A 374 -1.76 -2.90 -6.54
N MET A 375 -1.09 -1.88 -7.09
CA MET A 375 -0.44 -1.97 -8.39
C MET A 375 0.77 -2.93 -8.39
N LEU A 376 1.63 -2.90 -7.37
CA LEU A 376 2.81 -3.78 -7.30
C LEU A 376 2.43 -5.25 -7.10
N HIS A 377 1.38 -5.52 -6.32
CA HIS A 377 0.84 -6.87 -6.21
C HIS A 377 0.25 -7.35 -7.54
N SER A 378 -0.52 -6.50 -8.22
CA SER A 378 -1.04 -6.82 -9.56
C SER A 378 0.10 -7.12 -10.54
N LEU A 379 1.17 -6.32 -10.55
CA LEU A 379 2.35 -6.59 -11.38
C LEU A 379 3.07 -7.88 -11.00
N THR A 380 3.13 -8.22 -9.71
CA THR A 380 3.71 -9.46 -9.21
C THR A 380 3.00 -10.67 -9.83
N LEU A 381 1.67 -10.69 -9.79
CA LEU A 381 0.88 -11.77 -10.37
C LEU A 381 0.93 -11.79 -11.89
N LEU A 382 0.82 -10.63 -12.54
CA LEU A 382 0.77 -10.53 -14.01
C LEU A 382 2.08 -10.97 -14.68
N ASN A 383 3.21 -10.76 -14.02
CA ASN A 383 4.53 -11.07 -14.56
C ASN A 383 5.16 -12.31 -13.91
N ASP A 384 4.42 -13.02 -13.05
CA ASP A 384 4.90 -14.17 -12.28
C ASP A 384 6.22 -13.89 -11.56
N TRP A 385 6.33 -12.70 -10.94
CA TRP A 385 7.56 -12.28 -10.29
C TRP A 385 7.73 -12.98 -8.94
N LYS A 386 8.92 -13.51 -8.71
CA LYS A 386 9.42 -13.88 -7.41
C LYS A 386 9.84 -12.62 -6.65
N VAL A 387 8.99 -12.12 -5.75
CA VAL A 387 9.22 -10.85 -5.05
C VAL A 387 9.52 -11.01 -3.56
N ASN A 388 10.46 -10.20 -3.09
CA ASN A 388 10.69 -9.98 -1.68
C ASN A 388 10.03 -8.67 -1.25
N VAL A 389 9.27 -8.69 -0.14
CA VAL A 389 8.59 -7.50 0.40
C VAL A 389 9.14 -7.19 1.79
N LEU A 390 9.57 -5.96 1.98
CA LEU A 390 10.04 -5.39 3.24
C LEU A 390 9.02 -4.37 3.73
N VAL A 391 8.56 -4.50 4.98
CA VAL A 391 7.62 -3.58 5.61
C VAL A 391 8.25 -2.99 6.86
N ASP A 392 8.71 -1.74 6.77
CA ASP A 392 9.30 -1.00 7.90
C ASP A 392 8.21 -0.32 8.74
N GLU A 393 8.44 -0.23 10.05
CA GLU A 393 7.46 0.25 11.03
C GLU A 393 6.11 -0.50 10.90
N ALA A 394 6.22 -1.82 10.72
CA ALA A 394 5.10 -2.75 10.54
C ALA A 394 4.09 -2.76 11.70
N HIS A 395 4.41 -2.15 12.84
CA HIS A 395 3.46 -1.89 13.91
C HIS A 395 2.25 -1.03 13.47
N ASN A 396 2.39 -0.28 12.36
CA ASN A 396 1.30 0.48 11.75
C ASN A 396 0.40 -0.38 10.84
N MET A 397 0.83 -1.60 10.47
CA MET A 397 0.19 -2.39 9.42
C MET A 397 -1.26 -2.74 9.78
N VAL A 398 -1.55 -3.11 11.03
CA VAL A 398 -2.91 -3.44 11.47
C VAL A 398 -3.87 -2.26 11.28
N SER A 399 -3.48 -1.06 11.72
CA SER A 399 -4.34 0.12 11.61
C SER A 399 -4.47 0.61 10.16
N ARG A 400 -3.41 0.49 9.36
CA ARG A 400 -3.41 0.83 7.94
C ARG A 400 -4.27 -0.13 7.12
N ALA A 401 -4.14 -1.43 7.33
CA ALA A 401 -4.93 -2.43 6.63
C ALA A 401 -6.41 -2.35 7.00
N ARG A 402 -6.77 -2.15 8.28
CA ARG A 402 -8.16 -1.87 8.66
C ARG A 402 -8.77 -0.72 7.87
N LYS A 403 -8.01 0.35 7.61
CA LYS A 403 -8.46 1.47 6.76
C LYS A 403 -8.59 1.10 5.28
N MET A 404 -7.63 0.36 4.72
CA MET A 404 -7.70 -0.12 3.33
C MET A 404 -8.95 -1.00 3.07
N TYR A 405 -9.39 -1.75 4.09
CA TYR A 405 -10.49 -2.71 4.00
C TYR A 405 -11.75 -2.27 4.73
N SER A 406 -11.90 -0.99 5.05
CA SER A 406 -13.16 -0.43 5.55
C SER A 406 -13.78 0.48 4.51
N ALA A 407 -15.11 0.60 4.53
CA ALA A 407 -15.84 1.57 3.75
C ALA A 407 -16.88 2.26 4.63
N ASP A 408 -17.03 3.55 4.42
CA ASP A 408 -18.11 4.34 4.98
C ASP A 408 -18.89 5.07 3.88
N MET A 409 -20.15 5.30 4.16
CA MET A 409 -21.01 6.14 3.33
C MET A 409 -21.75 7.11 4.24
N GLU A 410 -21.75 8.39 3.87
CA GLU A 410 -22.46 9.44 4.61
C GLU A 410 -23.80 9.79 3.98
N HIS A 411 -24.86 9.82 4.80
CA HIS A 411 -26.20 10.15 4.32
C HIS A 411 -26.31 11.61 3.86
N ALA A 412 -25.58 12.54 4.50
CA ALA A 412 -25.48 13.94 4.07
C ALA A 412 -24.96 14.07 2.63
N ALA A 413 -23.90 13.34 2.28
CA ALA A 413 -23.34 13.36 0.94
C ALA A 413 -24.38 12.91 -0.10
N LEU A 414 -25.11 11.81 0.16
CA LEU A 414 -26.20 11.36 -0.71
C LEU A 414 -27.34 12.39 -0.83
N ARG A 415 -27.72 13.05 0.26
CA ARG A 415 -28.77 14.10 0.24
C ARG A 415 -28.37 15.31 -0.60
N LEU A 416 -27.10 15.71 -0.55
CA LEU A 416 -26.56 16.79 -1.38
C LEU A 416 -26.50 16.36 -2.85
N LEU A 417 -25.92 15.18 -3.11
CA LEU A 417 -25.78 14.61 -4.45
C LEU A 417 -27.14 14.53 -5.15
N ARG A 418 -28.19 14.06 -4.46
CA ARG A 418 -29.56 13.98 -5.02
C ARG A 418 -30.12 15.31 -5.55
N LYS A 419 -29.68 16.45 -5.00
CA LYS A 419 -30.14 17.78 -5.46
C LYS A 419 -29.44 18.22 -6.74
N LEU A 420 -28.19 17.79 -6.92
CA LEU A 420 -27.33 18.18 -8.03
C LEU A 420 -27.30 17.12 -9.14
N ALA A 421 -27.74 15.90 -8.83
CA ALA A 421 -27.68 14.78 -9.75
C ALA A 421 -28.56 14.99 -11.00
N PRO A 422 -28.08 14.56 -12.18
CA PRO A 422 -28.84 14.49 -13.41
C PRO A 422 -30.19 13.77 -13.24
N GLU A 423 -31.18 14.15 -14.05
CA GLU A 423 -32.55 13.61 -13.96
C GLU A 423 -32.59 12.08 -14.10
N GLN A 424 -31.72 11.51 -14.94
CA GLN A 424 -31.60 10.05 -15.14
C GLN A 424 -31.16 9.31 -13.86
N LEU A 425 -30.39 9.97 -12.99
CA LEU A 425 -29.84 9.40 -11.76
C LEU A 425 -30.71 9.64 -10.53
N LYS A 426 -31.70 10.53 -10.60
CA LYS A 426 -32.58 10.84 -9.45
C LYS A 426 -33.32 9.61 -8.94
N LYS A 427 -33.96 8.83 -9.81
CA LYS A 427 -34.73 7.63 -9.40
C LYS A 427 -33.86 6.59 -8.68
N PRO A 428 -32.70 6.16 -9.22
CA PRO A 428 -31.77 5.28 -8.51
C PRO A 428 -31.31 5.83 -7.15
N LEU A 429 -30.87 7.10 -7.09
CA LEU A 429 -30.39 7.71 -5.85
C LEU A 429 -31.51 7.89 -4.81
N ASP A 430 -32.73 8.21 -5.23
CA ASP A 430 -33.91 8.26 -4.37
C ASP A 430 -34.27 6.90 -3.78
N ARG A 431 -33.95 5.80 -4.48
CA ARG A 431 -34.15 4.45 -3.97
C ARG A 431 -33.16 4.16 -2.85
N VAL A 432 -31.89 4.49 -3.03
CA VAL A 432 -30.85 4.37 -1.99
C VAL A 432 -31.25 5.19 -0.76
N HIS A 433 -31.63 6.46 -0.95
CA HIS A 433 -32.07 7.34 0.13
C HIS A 433 -33.29 6.80 0.88
N ARG A 434 -34.27 6.20 0.18
CA ARG A 434 -35.43 5.57 0.83
C ARG A 434 -35.04 4.37 1.69
N GLN A 435 -34.16 3.49 1.20
CA GLN A 435 -33.68 2.36 2.00
C GLN A 435 -32.83 2.84 3.19
N TRP A 436 -32.03 3.88 3.01
CA TRP A 436 -31.25 4.49 4.09
C TRP A 436 -32.14 5.05 5.21
N ASN A 437 -33.16 5.86 4.86
CA ASN A 437 -34.13 6.37 5.83
C ASN A 437 -34.84 5.25 6.59
N GLN A 438 -35.06 4.09 5.97
CA GLN A 438 -35.66 2.94 6.64
C GLN A 438 -34.73 2.40 7.72
N LEU A 439 -33.43 2.22 7.40
CA LEU A 439 -32.42 1.81 8.40
C LEU A 439 -32.35 2.79 9.57
N GLU A 440 -32.38 4.09 9.29
CA GLU A 440 -32.39 5.11 10.35
C GLU A 440 -33.63 5.05 11.24
N LYS A 441 -34.81 4.75 10.68
CA LYS A 441 -36.05 4.60 11.44
C LYS A 441 -36.05 3.35 12.32
N ASP A 442 -35.46 2.27 11.82
CA ASP A 442 -35.41 0.98 12.53
C ASP A 442 -34.39 1.00 13.69
N GLN A 443 -33.38 1.87 13.62
CA GLN A 443 -32.38 2.03 14.66
C GLN A 443 -32.87 2.91 15.82
N ALA A 444 -32.85 2.38 17.05
CA ALA A 444 -33.23 3.13 18.25
C ALA A 444 -32.08 3.93 18.88
N ALA A 445 -30.87 3.36 18.93
CA ALA A 445 -29.69 3.97 19.57
C ALA A 445 -28.93 4.90 18.62
N GLU A 446 -28.04 5.74 19.15
CA GLU A 446 -27.16 6.59 18.31
C GLU A 446 -26.12 5.75 17.54
N TYR A 447 -25.60 4.70 18.17
CA TYR A 447 -24.75 3.70 17.55
C TYR A 447 -25.39 2.32 17.63
N GLN A 448 -25.38 1.58 16.52
CA GLN A 448 -25.82 0.18 16.50
C GLN A 448 -24.98 -0.63 15.51
N SER A 449 -24.52 -1.81 15.94
CA SER A 449 -23.93 -2.82 15.06
C SER A 449 -24.96 -3.91 14.74
N TYR A 450 -24.88 -4.46 13.54
CA TYR A 450 -25.82 -5.43 12.99
C TYR A 450 -25.07 -6.70 12.59
N ALA A 451 -25.71 -7.85 12.80
CA ALA A 451 -25.13 -9.15 12.48
C ALA A 451 -25.05 -9.43 10.96
N ALA A 452 -25.95 -8.83 10.17
CA ALA A 452 -26.05 -9.03 8.74
C ALA A 452 -26.16 -7.70 7.99
N LEU A 453 -25.79 -7.71 6.72
CA LEU A 453 -25.90 -6.57 5.84
C LEU A 453 -27.37 -6.34 5.39
N PRO A 454 -27.78 -5.08 5.19
CA PRO A 454 -29.15 -4.76 4.78
C PRO A 454 -29.36 -5.01 3.29
N GLU A 455 -29.87 -6.19 2.92
CA GLU A 455 -30.01 -6.65 1.52
C GLU A 455 -30.73 -5.64 0.62
N LYS A 456 -31.82 -5.02 1.09
CA LYS A 456 -32.59 -4.04 0.30
C LYS A 456 -31.77 -2.79 0.00
N PHE A 457 -30.96 -2.34 0.96
CA PHE A 457 -30.05 -1.21 0.77
C PHE A 457 -28.93 -1.59 -0.21
N MET A 458 -28.32 -2.76 -0.03
CA MET A 458 -27.27 -3.25 -0.93
C MET A 458 -27.75 -3.36 -2.38
N GLY A 459 -28.94 -3.92 -2.61
CA GLY A 459 -29.53 -3.99 -3.96
C GLY A 459 -29.82 -2.61 -4.56
N ALA A 460 -30.28 -1.65 -3.74
CA ALA A 460 -30.47 -0.27 -4.19
C ALA A 460 -29.14 0.42 -4.53
N LEU A 461 -28.09 0.19 -3.73
CA LEU A 461 -26.75 0.74 -3.92
C LEU A 461 -26.11 0.20 -5.20
N GLN A 462 -26.19 -1.13 -5.44
CA GLN A 462 -25.75 -1.76 -6.68
C GLN A 462 -26.44 -1.14 -7.90
N THR A 463 -27.77 -1.00 -7.85
CA THR A 463 -28.56 -0.42 -8.94
C THR A 463 -28.13 1.03 -9.22
N ALA A 464 -27.88 1.81 -8.17
CA ALA A 464 -27.39 3.18 -8.32
C ALA A 464 -25.98 3.22 -8.90
N ALA A 465 -25.05 2.37 -8.44
CA ALA A 465 -23.70 2.28 -8.98
C ALA A 465 -23.71 1.94 -10.48
N THR A 466 -24.51 0.97 -10.92
CA THR A 466 -24.68 0.66 -12.34
C THR A 466 -25.22 1.84 -13.14
N ALA A 467 -26.27 2.52 -12.65
CA ALA A 467 -26.82 3.68 -13.34
C ALA A 467 -25.83 4.85 -13.45
N ILE A 468 -25.02 5.09 -12.40
CA ILE A 468 -23.98 6.12 -12.41
C ILE A 468 -22.88 5.75 -13.42
N ALA A 469 -22.46 4.48 -13.46
CA ALA A 469 -21.51 3.98 -14.44
C ALA A 469 -22.02 4.22 -15.87
N ASP A 470 -23.26 3.83 -16.18
CA ASP A 470 -23.87 4.05 -17.49
C ASP A 470 -23.94 5.55 -17.84
N TYR A 471 -24.31 6.40 -16.88
CA TYR A 471 -24.33 7.85 -17.10
C TYR A 471 -22.94 8.43 -17.39
N MET A 472 -21.92 8.03 -16.62
CA MET A 472 -20.53 8.47 -16.82
C MET A 472 -19.96 7.99 -18.16
N ALA A 473 -20.41 6.83 -18.65
CA ALA A 473 -20.08 6.32 -19.98
C ALA A 473 -20.60 7.21 -21.11
N GLU A 474 -21.84 7.67 -20.95
CA GLU A 474 -22.49 8.52 -21.92
C GLU A 474 -21.91 9.94 -21.89
N HIS A 475 -21.36 10.36 -20.75
CA HIS A 475 -20.84 11.72 -20.50
C HIS A 475 -19.36 11.73 -20.06
N PRO A 476 -18.41 11.16 -20.83
CA PRO A 476 -17.02 10.95 -20.39
C PRO A 476 -16.19 12.24 -20.30
N ALA A 477 -16.68 13.36 -20.86
CA ALA A 477 -15.98 14.65 -20.89
C ALA A 477 -16.15 15.46 -19.60
N TYR A 478 -17.17 15.16 -18.79
CA TYR A 478 -17.43 15.86 -17.54
C TYR A 478 -18.06 14.90 -16.54
N VAL A 479 -17.30 14.53 -15.51
CA VAL A 479 -17.80 13.77 -14.38
C VAL A 479 -17.73 14.68 -13.15
N ASP A 480 -18.89 14.93 -12.56
CA ASP A 480 -18.99 15.64 -11.29
C ASP A 480 -18.19 14.90 -10.20
N ALA A 481 -17.35 15.63 -9.47
CA ALA A 481 -16.43 15.03 -8.50
C ALA A 481 -17.16 14.35 -7.33
N ASP A 482 -18.30 14.90 -6.90
CA ASP A 482 -19.10 14.34 -5.81
C ASP A 482 -19.82 13.06 -6.28
N LEU A 483 -20.32 13.07 -7.52
CA LEU A 483 -20.91 11.87 -8.14
C LEU A 483 -19.86 10.75 -8.26
N GLN A 484 -18.65 11.08 -8.70
CA GLN A 484 -17.54 10.13 -8.81
C GLN A 484 -17.10 9.58 -7.45
N ALA A 485 -17.00 10.44 -6.43
CA ALA A 485 -16.67 10.03 -5.07
C ALA A 485 -17.73 9.08 -4.50
N PHE A 486 -19.01 9.42 -4.66
CA PHE A 486 -20.11 8.55 -4.23
C PHE A 486 -20.08 7.20 -4.97
N TYR A 487 -19.82 7.20 -6.28
CA TYR A 487 -19.70 5.98 -7.07
C TYR A 487 -18.55 5.09 -6.59
N PHE A 488 -17.36 5.64 -6.35
CA PHE A 488 -16.23 4.86 -5.84
C PHE A 488 -16.46 4.33 -4.43
N ASN A 489 -17.08 5.12 -3.55
CA ASN A 489 -17.47 4.65 -2.21
C ASN A 489 -18.51 3.52 -2.32
N ALA A 490 -19.50 3.65 -3.21
CA ALA A 490 -20.49 2.60 -3.46
C ALA A 490 -19.84 1.30 -3.97
N LEU A 491 -18.90 1.39 -4.92
CA LEU A 491 -18.16 0.23 -5.41
C LEU A 491 -17.33 -0.45 -4.32
N LEU A 492 -16.60 0.33 -3.52
CA LEU A 492 -15.81 -0.21 -2.42
C LEU A 492 -16.72 -0.87 -1.37
N PHE A 493 -17.82 -0.21 -1.01
CA PHE A 493 -18.79 -0.72 -0.05
C PHE A 493 -19.42 -2.05 -0.52
N THR A 494 -19.87 -2.11 -1.78
CA THR A 494 -20.36 -3.35 -2.39
C THR A 494 -19.29 -4.44 -2.43
N ARG A 495 -18.06 -4.12 -2.83
CA ARG A 495 -16.98 -5.11 -2.89
C ARG A 495 -16.65 -5.69 -1.51
N LEU A 496 -16.58 -4.85 -0.48
CA LEU A 496 -16.33 -5.33 0.88
C LEU A 496 -17.53 -6.13 1.44
N ALA A 497 -18.75 -5.79 1.02
CA ALA A 497 -19.95 -6.53 1.37
C ALA A 497 -19.95 -7.97 0.83
N GLU A 498 -19.39 -8.22 -0.37
CA GLU A 498 -19.24 -9.57 -0.94
C GLU A 498 -18.37 -10.48 -0.06
N SER A 499 -17.40 -9.90 0.63
CA SER A 499 -16.51 -10.60 1.57
C SER A 499 -16.94 -10.50 3.03
N PHE A 500 -18.10 -9.93 3.36
CA PHE A 500 -18.48 -9.66 4.74
C PHE A 500 -18.57 -10.93 5.59
N GLY A 501 -17.98 -10.89 6.79
CA GLY A 501 -17.96 -12.02 7.73
C GLY A 501 -17.43 -11.59 9.10
N ASP A 502 -16.96 -12.55 9.89
CA ASP A 502 -16.54 -12.30 11.29
C ASP A 502 -15.44 -11.24 11.45
N HIS A 503 -14.65 -11.05 10.41
CA HIS A 503 -13.54 -10.10 10.36
C HIS A 503 -13.98 -8.64 10.17
N ALA A 504 -15.28 -8.36 10.04
CA ALA A 504 -15.84 -7.03 9.87
C ALA A 504 -17.11 -6.82 10.73
N LEU A 505 -17.45 -5.55 10.94
CA LEU A 505 -18.72 -5.12 11.52
C LEU A 505 -19.49 -4.30 10.49
N PHE A 506 -20.80 -4.46 10.45
CA PHE A 506 -21.68 -3.48 9.83
C PHE A 506 -22.28 -2.64 10.95
N ASP A 507 -22.03 -1.34 10.94
CA ASP A 507 -22.53 -0.42 11.96
C ASP A 507 -23.11 0.87 11.37
N ILE A 508 -24.01 1.49 12.13
CA ILE A 508 -24.66 2.74 11.80
C ILE A 508 -24.49 3.71 12.96
N GLU A 509 -23.88 4.86 12.68
CA GLU A 509 -23.66 5.94 13.63
C GLU A 509 -24.49 7.17 13.23
N LYS A 510 -25.36 7.64 14.14
CA LYS A 510 -26.18 8.85 13.98
C LYS A 510 -25.50 10.02 14.67
N SER A 511 -25.54 11.21 14.05
CA SER A 511 -25.03 12.43 14.66
C SER A 511 -25.84 12.83 15.90
N GLU A 512 -25.15 13.19 16.99
CA GLU A 512 -25.74 13.66 18.25
C GLU A 512 -26.74 14.81 18.02
N GLY A 513 -27.89 14.75 18.70
CA GLY A 513 -28.84 15.87 18.79
C GLY A 513 -29.70 16.16 17.56
N ALA A 514 -29.61 15.36 16.49
CA ALA A 514 -30.45 15.56 15.31
C ALA A 514 -31.87 14.99 15.52
N ARG A 515 -32.91 15.81 15.29
CA ARG A 515 -34.29 15.32 15.17
C ARG A 515 -34.36 14.24 14.08
N ALA A 516 -35.19 13.20 14.28
CA ALA A 516 -35.30 12.04 13.40
C ALA A 516 -35.54 12.34 11.90
N SER A 517 -35.96 13.56 11.52
CA SER A 517 -36.13 13.96 10.12
C SER A 517 -34.86 14.54 9.46
N HIS A 518 -33.80 14.81 10.23
CA HIS A 518 -32.55 15.41 9.75
C HIS A 518 -31.28 14.72 10.25
N SER A 519 -31.38 13.60 10.96
CA SER A 519 -30.21 12.83 11.42
C SER A 519 -29.28 12.57 10.27
N ASN A 520 -28.05 13.08 10.38
CA ASN A 520 -26.98 12.64 9.52
C ASN A 520 -26.49 11.31 10.11
N SER A 521 -26.45 10.26 9.29
CA SER A 521 -25.89 8.98 9.69
C SER A 521 -24.78 8.54 8.75
N VAL A 522 -23.91 7.71 9.29
CA VAL A 522 -22.84 7.04 8.56
C VAL A 522 -23.09 5.55 8.63
N LEU A 523 -23.18 4.91 7.47
CA LEU A 523 -23.14 3.45 7.36
C LEU A 523 -21.69 3.03 7.19
N CYS A 524 -21.22 2.06 7.97
CA CYS A 524 -19.84 1.58 7.89
C CYS A 524 -19.78 0.06 7.77
N ILE A 525 -19.02 -0.43 6.79
CA ILE A 525 -18.41 -1.75 6.85
C ILE A 525 -17.01 -1.53 7.43
N ARG A 526 -16.87 -1.88 8.70
CA ARG A 526 -15.66 -1.67 9.47
C ARG A 526 -14.87 -2.96 9.49
N ASN A 527 -13.77 -3.03 8.75
CA ASN A 527 -12.83 -4.13 8.93
C ASN A 527 -12.18 -4.02 10.31
N ILE A 528 -12.29 -5.11 11.06
CA ILE A 528 -11.69 -5.21 12.39
C ILE A 528 -10.53 -6.20 12.38
N VAL A 529 -10.53 -7.21 11.50
CA VAL A 529 -9.43 -8.16 11.30
C VAL A 529 -9.07 -8.18 9.81
N PRO A 530 -7.95 -7.57 9.37
CA PRO A 530 -7.60 -7.50 7.95
C PRO A 530 -7.07 -8.83 7.38
N ALA A 531 -6.83 -9.83 8.21
CA ALA A 531 -6.24 -11.13 7.86
C ALA A 531 -6.75 -11.76 6.55
N PRO A 532 -8.07 -11.86 6.28
CA PRO A 532 -8.56 -12.51 5.07
C PRO A 532 -8.12 -11.83 3.77
N PHE A 533 -7.88 -10.51 3.81
CA PHE A 533 -7.46 -9.75 2.65
C PHE A 533 -5.94 -9.72 2.46
N LEU A 534 -5.19 -9.78 3.57
CA LEU A 534 -3.73 -9.73 3.55
C LEU A 534 -3.09 -11.10 3.32
N LYS A 535 -3.75 -12.19 3.74
CA LYS A 535 -3.24 -13.55 3.54
C LYS A 535 -2.87 -13.86 2.08
N PRO A 536 -3.73 -13.58 1.07
CA PRO A 536 -3.35 -13.77 -0.33
C PRO A 536 -2.16 -12.91 -0.79
N ARG A 537 -1.92 -11.76 -0.14
CA ARG A 537 -0.76 -10.89 -0.42
C ARG A 537 0.53 -11.49 0.10
N PHE A 538 0.49 -12.14 1.26
CA PHE A 538 1.66 -12.84 1.79
C PHE A 538 1.96 -14.11 0.98
N GLU A 539 0.94 -14.86 0.59
CA GLU A 539 1.05 -16.08 -0.21
C GLU A 539 1.58 -15.84 -1.63
N SER A 540 1.32 -14.68 -2.22
CA SER A 540 1.83 -14.30 -3.55
C SER A 540 3.26 -13.76 -3.54
N SER A 541 3.81 -13.47 -2.36
CA SER A 541 5.21 -13.07 -2.20
C SER A 541 6.12 -14.28 -2.03
N HIS A 542 7.38 -14.18 -2.48
CA HIS A 542 8.37 -15.19 -2.13
C HIS A 542 8.72 -15.14 -0.65
N SER A 543 8.91 -13.93 -0.12
CA SER A 543 9.14 -13.68 1.30
C SER A 543 8.68 -12.28 1.64
N THR A 544 7.94 -12.15 2.73
CA THR A 544 7.55 -10.85 3.29
C THR A 544 8.10 -10.70 4.70
N ALA A 545 8.96 -9.70 4.92
CA ALA A 545 9.52 -9.39 6.23
C ALA A 545 8.91 -8.10 6.79
N LEU A 546 8.19 -8.22 7.91
CA LEU A 546 7.64 -7.13 8.70
C LEU A 546 8.59 -6.84 9.86
N PHE A 547 9.09 -5.62 9.94
CA PHE A 547 10.03 -5.24 11.00
C PHE A 547 9.69 -3.90 11.65
N SER A 548 9.90 -3.83 12.96
CA SER A 548 9.56 -2.67 13.78
C SER A 548 10.16 -2.83 15.19
N ALA A 549 10.26 -1.73 15.94
CA ALA A 549 10.72 -1.78 17.33
C ALA A 549 9.69 -2.35 18.33
N THR A 550 8.42 -2.43 17.93
CA THR A 550 7.30 -2.79 18.81
C THR A 550 6.37 -3.80 18.12
N LEU A 551 6.83 -5.04 17.97
CA LEU A 551 6.03 -6.14 17.41
C LEU A 551 5.66 -7.22 18.46
N SER A 552 6.02 -7.00 19.73
CA SER A 552 5.56 -7.84 20.82
C SER A 552 4.14 -7.45 21.27
N PRO A 553 3.22 -8.40 21.45
CA PRO A 553 3.41 -9.84 21.27
C PRO A 553 3.21 -10.24 19.80
N TRP A 554 4.06 -11.13 19.29
CA TRP A 554 4.14 -11.44 17.86
C TRP A 554 2.88 -12.12 17.30
N ASN A 555 2.21 -12.94 18.14
CA ASN A 555 0.98 -13.64 17.77
C ASN A 555 -0.16 -12.66 17.47
N TYR A 556 -0.23 -11.51 18.16
CA TYR A 556 -1.20 -10.46 17.81
C TYR A 556 -1.04 -10.01 16.36
N PHE A 557 0.18 -9.80 15.89
CA PHE A 557 0.43 -9.40 14.50
C PHE A 557 0.18 -10.56 13.52
N GLY A 558 0.59 -11.78 13.87
CA GLY A 558 0.32 -12.98 13.07
C GLY A 558 -1.17 -13.16 12.82
N ASP A 559 -1.97 -13.11 13.88
CA ASP A 559 -3.43 -13.28 13.86
C ASP A 559 -4.14 -12.14 13.12
N MET A 560 -3.82 -10.90 13.48
CA MET A 560 -4.48 -9.72 12.91
C MET A 560 -4.20 -9.56 11.42
N LEU A 561 -2.99 -9.90 10.98
CA LEU A 561 -2.57 -9.76 9.60
C LEU A 561 -2.81 -11.03 8.77
N GLY A 562 -3.11 -12.18 9.39
CA GLY A 562 -3.31 -13.44 8.68
C GLY A 562 -2.01 -13.96 8.07
N MET A 563 -0.91 -13.83 8.81
CA MET A 563 0.38 -14.33 8.35
C MET A 563 0.37 -15.88 8.32
N PRO A 564 1.09 -16.52 7.37
CA PRO A 564 1.16 -17.98 7.31
C PRO A 564 1.70 -18.60 8.60
N ASP A 565 1.27 -19.81 8.96
CA ASP A 565 1.75 -20.53 10.15
C ASP A 565 3.27 -20.80 10.14
N SER A 566 3.87 -20.81 8.95
CA SER A 566 5.32 -20.93 8.73
C SER A 566 6.11 -19.65 9.00
N THR A 567 5.44 -18.56 9.40
CA THR A 567 6.06 -17.26 9.68
C THR A 567 7.10 -17.39 10.79
N ALA A 568 8.34 -17.00 10.47
CA ALA A 568 9.40 -16.94 11.46
C ALA A 568 9.25 -15.70 12.36
N TRP A 569 9.65 -15.82 13.63
CA TRP A 569 9.76 -14.71 14.57
C TRP A 569 11.21 -14.53 15.02
N VAL A 570 11.66 -13.29 15.10
CA VAL A 570 12.91 -12.92 15.75
C VAL A 570 12.73 -11.68 16.61
N ASP A 571 13.21 -11.74 17.84
CA ASP A 571 13.41 -10.57 18.70
C ASP A 571 14.91 -10.27 18.73
N VAL A 572 15.30 -9.18 18.09
CA VAL A 572 16.69 -8.79 17.89
C VAL A 572 17.21 -8.13 19.15
N GLU A 573 18.40 -8.54 19.57
CA GLU A 573 19.03 -8.01 20.79
C GLU A 573 19.18 -6.48 20.71
N SER A 574 18.85 -5.82 21.82
CA SER A 574 18.97 -4.38 21.95
C SER A 574 20.43 -3.95 22.01
N PRO A 575 20.83 -2.89 21.28
CA PRO A 575 22.15 -2.29 21.45
C PRO A 575 22.24 -1.47 22.75
N PHE A 576 21.11 -1.31 23.45
CA PHE A 576 20.98 -0.53 24.68
C PHE A 576 21.02 -1.44 25.91
N VAL A 577 21.61 -0.91 26.98
CA VAL A 577 21.72 -1.57 28.28
C VAL A 577 20.82 -0.88 29.31
N ALA A 578 20.34 -1.62 30.30
CA ALA A 578 19.35 -1.13 31.26
C ALA A 578 19.83 0.12 32.03
N GLU A 579 21.13 0.28 32.23
CA GLU A 579 21.74 1.41 32.95
C GLU A 579 21.60 2.75 32.22
N GLN A 580 21.25 2.74 30.94
CA GLN A 580 21.02 3.96 30.15
C GLN A 580 19.63 4.56 30.40
N LEU A 581 18.65 3.74 30.76
CA LEU A 581 17.26 4.16 30.88
C LEU A 581 16.69 3.76 32.24
N SER A 582 16.54 4.74 33.12
CA SER A 582 15.83 4.53 34.38
C SER A 582 14.33 4.47 34.12
N VAL A 583 13.73 3.27 34.19
CA VAL A 583 12.28 3.08 34.01
C VAL A 583 11.61 2.90 35.37
N GLN A 584 10.82 3.89 35.78
CA GLN A 584 10.15 3.89 37.08
C GLN A 584 8.63 3.81 36.94
N VAL A 585 7.99 2.94 37.71
CA VAL A 585 6.53 2.80 37.79
C VAL A 585 6.01 3.53 39.03
N ALA A 586 5.19 4.55 38.82
CA ALA A 586 4.48 5.25 39.88
C ALA A 586 3.19 4.51 40.24
N ALA A 587 3.32 3.33 40.88
CA ALA A 587 2.20 2.42 41.15
C ALA A 587 1.17 2.96 42.16
N HIS A 588 1.49 4.04 42.86
CA HIS A 588 0.59 4.73 43.79
C HIS A 588 -0.40 5.69 43.08
N ILE A 589 -0.25 5.92 41.77
CA ILE A 589 -1.11 6.81 40.99
C ILE A 589 -1.99 5.97 40.06
N SER A 590 -3.30 6.27 40.00
CA SER A 590 -4.21 5.68 39.01
C SER A 590 -4.69 6.74 38.02
N THR A 591 -4.60 6.46 36.72
CA THR A 591 -5.04 7.39 35.64
C THR A 591 -6.37 7.00 35.00
N ARG A 592 -7.09 6.02 35.59
CA ARG A 592 -8.47 5.67 35.21
C ARG A 592 -9.37 6.89 35.28
N TYR A 593 -10.38 6.94 34.41
CA TYR A 593 -11.27 8.10 34.25
C TYR A 593 -11.78 8.66 35.58
N GLN A 594 -12.27 7.79 36.48
CA GLN A 594 -12.81 8.15 37.79
C GLN A 594 -11.78 8.78 38.75
N HIS A 595 -10.49 8.47 38.58
CA HIS A 595 -9.41 8.91 39.47
C HIS A 595 -8.62 10.10 38.88
N ARG A 596 -8.89 10.51 37.64
CA ARG A 596 -8.11 11.53 36.93
C ARG A 596 -7.98 12.83 37.72
N GLN A 597 -9.07 13.34 38.30
CA GLN A 597 -9.03 14.58 39.08
C GLN A 597 -8.08 14.47 40.29
N GLN A 598 -8.12 13.33 40.99
CA GLN A 598 -7.29 13.09 42.19
C GLN A 598 -5.82 12.84 41.82
N SER A 599 -5.56 12.32 40.62
CA SER A 599 -4.20 12.04 40.12
C SER A 599 -3.40 13.28 39.70
N LEU A 600 -4.05 14.42 39.41
CA LEU A 600 -3.39 15.61 38.84
C LEU A 600 -2.27 16.14 39.73
N ARG A 601 -2.53 16.26 41.03
CA ARG A 601 -1.56 16.77 42.00
C ARG A 601 -0.35 15.83 42.17
N PRO A 602 -0.53 14.52 42.45
CA PRO A 602 0.59 13.57 42.49
C PRO A 602 1.42 13.54 41.21
N ILE A 603 0.78 13.63 40.04
CA ILE A 603 1.49 13.70 38.75
C ILE A 603 2.36 14.96 38.67
N ALA A 604 1.80 16.12 39.01
CA ALA A 604 2.54 17.37 38.97
C ALA A 604 3.73 17.38 39.96
N GLU A 605 3.51 16.86 41.18
CA GLU A 605 4.55 16.73 42.21
C GLU A 605 5.70 15.84 41.71
N LEU A 606 5.38 14.65 41.18
CA LEU A 606 6.35 13.71 40.61
C LEU A 606 7.16 14.35 39.46
N MET A 607 6.48 14.99 38.52
CA MET A 607 7.14 15.64 37.37
C MET A 607 8.09 16.75 37.83
N GLY A 608 7.68 17.56 38.81
CA GLY A 608 8.48 18.68 39.30
C GLY A 608 9.66 18.24 40.17
N GLU A 609 9.52 17.14 40.93
CA GLU A 609 10.63 16.52 41.65
C GLU A 609 11.68 15.94 40.70
N GLN A 610 11.25 15.19 39.68
CA GLN A 610 12.17 14.68 38.67
C GLN A 610 12.87 15.82 37.91
N TYR A 611 12.13 16.85 37.49
CA TYR A 611 12.73 17.99 36.79
C TYR A 611 13.77 18.72 37.64
N ARG A 612 13.50 18.94 38.94
CA ARG A 612 14.48 19.56 39.84
C ARG A 612 15.71 18.70 40.08
N ARG A 613 15.57 17.37 40.07
CA ARG A 613 16.70 16.43 40.20
C ARG A 613 17.60 16.45 38.96
N GLN A 614 17.00 16.55 37.78
CA GLN A 614 17.72 16.58 36.52
C GLN A 614 16.99 17.53 35.54
N PRO A 615 17.35 18.83 35.52
CA PRO A 615 16.82 19.78 34.55
C PRO A 615 17.17 19.37 33.11
N GLY A 616 16.29 19.72 32.17
CA GLY A 616 16.45 19.41 30.76
C GLY A 616 15.11 19.26 30.05
N ASN A 617 15.12 18.61 28.90
CA ASN A 617 13.93 18.42 28.07
C ASN A 617 13.16 17.14 28.41
N TYR A 618 11.88 17.30 28.75
CA TYR A 618 10.96 16.19 29.01
C TYR A 618 9.71 16.27 28.15
N LEU A 619 9.09 15.12 27.89
CA LEU A 619 7.80 15.02 27.22
C LEU A 619 6.81 14.17 28.04
N ALA A 620 5.68 14.76 28.38
CA ALA A 620 4.62 14.16 29.17
C ALA A 620 3.41 13.79 28.30
N PHE A 621 3.00 12.52 28.35
CA PHE A 621 1.96 11.94 27.53
C PHE A 621 0.71 11.58 28.33
N PHE A 622 -0.45 12.02 27.84
CA PHE A 622 -1.76 11.83 28.48
C PHE A 622 -2.77 11.18 27.54
N SER A 623 -3.85 10.62 28.09
CA SER A 623 -4.88 9.91 27.31
C SER A 623 -5.83 10.80 26.49
N SER A 624 -5.91 12.09 26.81
CA SER A 624 -6.81 13.03 26.13
C SER A 624 -6.36 14.46 26.33
N PHE A 625 -6.79 15.35 25.44
CA PHE A 625 -6.53 16.80 25.55
C PHE A 625 -7.06 17.40 26.85
N ASP A 626 -8.26 17.00 27.29
CA ASP A 626 -8.82 17.49 28.56
C ASP A 626 -7.94 17.14 29.76
N TYR A 627 -7.45 15.90 29.82
CA TYR A 627 -6.60 15.45 30.92
C TYR A 627 -5.21 16.11 30.86
N MET A 628 -4.66 16.23 29.65
CA MET A 628 -3.39 16.93 29.38
C MET A 628 -3.45 18.40 29.84
N GLU A 629 -4.49 19.15 29.46
CA GLU A 629 -4.62 20.57 29.84
C GLU A 629 -4.78 20.74 31.35
N LYS A 630 -5.58 19.89 31.99
CA LYS A 630 -5.73 19.89 33.46
C LYS A 630 -4.41 19.63 34.17
N ALA A 631 -3.63 18.65 33.69
CA ALA A 631 -2.32 18.34 34.26
C ALA A 631 -1.31 19.46 34.00
N ALA A 632 -1.29 20.04 32.81
CA ALA A 632 -0.42 21.15 32.45
C ALA A 632 -0.72 22.42 33.27
N ASN A 633 -2.00 22.72 33.53
CA ASN A 633 -2.41 23.82 34.41
C ASN A 633 -1.97 23.56 35.85
N GLN A 634 -2.29 22.38 36.40
CA GLN A 634 -1.89 22.00 37.75
C GLN A 634 -0.37 22.05 37.96
N PHE A 635 0.41 21.67 36.94
CA PHE A 635 1.86 21.73 36.95
C PHE A 635 2.37 23.17 36.91
N ALA A 636 1.89 23.98 35.96
CA ALA A 636 2.32 25.37 35.80
C ALA A 636 1.99 26.25 37.02
N GLU A 637 0.86 26.00 37.69
CA GLU A 637 0.51 26.68 38.95
C GLU A 637 1.49 26.37 40.09
N ARG A 638 2.03 25.16 40.12
CA ARG A 638 2.86 24.67 41.23
C ARG A 638 4.36 24.83 40.98
N TYR A 639 4.78 24.82 39.73
CA TYR A 639 6.17 24.95 39.29
C TYR A 639 6.28 26.06 38.22
N PRO A 640 6.01 27.33 38.59
CA PRO A 640 5.95 28.44 37.63
C PRO A 640 7.29 28.74 36.94
N ASP A 641 8.39 28.31 37.54
CA ASP A 641 9.75 28.53 37.02
C ASP A 641 10.13 27.53 35.91
N VAL A 642 9.35 26.46 35.70
CA VAL A 642 9.65 25.42 34.70
C VAL A 642 8.97 25.78 33.37
N PRO A 643 9.72 25.87 32.25
CA PRO A 643 9.12 26.12 30.95
C PRO A 643 8.15 24.99 30.55
N VAL A 644 6.92 25.36 30.17
CA VAL A 644 5.87 24.42 29.75
C VAL A 644 5.46 24.66 28.30
N TRP A 645 5.41 23.60 27.51
CA TRP A 645 4.89 23.63 26.14
C TRP A 645 3.68 22.70 26.02
N ARG A 646 2.68 23.07 25.23
CA ARG A 646 1.44 22.27 25.10
C ARG A 646 1.11 21.97 23.65
N GLN A 647 0.71 20.74 23.38
CA GLN A 647 0.11 20.35 22.11
C GLN A 647 -1.29 20.95 21.99
N SER A 648 -1.58 21.67 20.90
CA SER A 648 -2.95 22.12 20.61
C SER A 648 -3.79 20.98 20.00
N ARG A 649 -5.12 21.07 20.12
CA ARG A 649 -6.06 20.06 19.57
C ARG A 649 -5.93 19.84 18.07
N ARG A 650 -5.53 20.89 17.35
CA ARG A 650 -5.26 20.87 15.92
C ARG A 650 -3.88 21.47 15.73
N MET A 651 -2.96 20.66 15.24
CA MET A 651 -1.67 21.11 14.75
C MET A 651 -1.51 20.65 13.32
N ASP A 652 -1.31 21.59 12.41
CA ASP A 652 -0.80 21.29 11.08
C ASP A 652 0.67 20.83 11.14
N GLU A 653 1.24 20.49 9.99
CA GLU A 653 2.62 19.99 9.92
C GLU A 653 3.66 21.03 10.33
N ALA A 654 3.43 22.31 10.03
CA ALA A 654 4.33 23.40 10.40
C ALA A 654 4.29 23.67 11.91
N GLU A 655 3.11 23.68 12.52
CA GLU A 655 2.93 23.82 13.98
C GLU A 655 3.56 22.65 14.74
N ARG A 656 3.48 21.43 14.20
CA ARG A 656 4.18 20.26 14.76
C ARG A 656 5.69 20.43 14.70
N ALA A 657 6.21 20.84 13.54
CA ALA A 657 7.65 21.08 13.38
C ALA A 657 8.13 22.18 14.35
N GLN A 658 7.37 23.26 14.52
CA GLN A 658 7.68 24.32 15.48
C GLN A 658 7.63 23.83 16.93
N PHE A 659 6.68 22.95 17.28
CA PHE A 659 6.65 22.34 18.61
C PHE A 659 7.90 21.54 18.91
N LEU A 660 8.36 20.75 17.93
CA LEU A 660 9.56 19.93 18.05
C LEU A 660 10.85 20.76 18.01
N ALA A 661 10.86 21.88 17.28
CA ALA A 661 12.01 22.78 17.21
C ALA A 661 12.38 23.40 18.57
N ARG A 662 11.47 23.39 19.55
CA ARG A 662 11.75 23.83 20.93
C ARG A 662 12.71 22.91 21.68
N TYR A 663 12.85 21.66 21.25
CA TYR A 663 13.74 20.67 21.84
C TYR A 663 15.13 20.77 21.19
N THR A 664 15.94 21.68 21.73
CA THR A 664 17.35 21.86 21.36
C THR A 664 18.27 21.13 22.35
N LEU A 665 19.58 21.14 22.11
CA LEU A 665 20.53 20.52 23.04
C LEU A 665 20.62 21.26 24.39
N ASP A 666 20.33 22.57 24.38
CA ASP A 666 20.50 23.48 25.52
C ASP A 666 19.16 23.96 26.10
N SER A 667 18.04 23.57 25.50
CA SER A 667 16.71 23.92 26.02
C SER A 667 16.37 23.09 27.26
N GLU A 668 15.54 23.66 28.13
CA GLU A 668 15.00 22.97 29.28
C GLU A 668 13.50 23.24 29.37
N GLY A 669 12.71 22.22 29.69
CA GLY A 669 11.25 22.37 29.79
C GLY A 669 10.52 21.05 29.67
N ILE A 670 9.21 21.10 29.92
CA ILE A 670 8.32 19.96 29.81
C ILE A 670 7.24 20.24 28.75
N GLY A 671 7.24 19.45 27.68
CA GLY A 671 6.13 19.41 26.75
C GLY A 671 5.01 18.49 27.22
N PHE A 672 3.76 18.89 26.97
CA PHE A 672 2.56 18.11 27.26
C PHE A 672 1.89 17.73 25.94
N ALA A 673 1.67 16.44 25.73
CA ALA A 673 1.10 15.88 24.51
C ALA A 673 0.12 14.73 24.79
N VAL A 674 -0.69 14.39 23.79
CA VAL A 674 -1.59 13.23 23.83
C VAL A 674 -0.89 11.99 23.25
N LEU A 675 -0.96 10.87 23.97
CA LEU A 675 -0.37 9.60 23.54
C LEU A 675 -1.09 9.06 22.29
N GLY A 676 -0.32 8.55 21.32
CA GLY A 676 -0.86 8.08 20.04
C GLY A 676 -1.30 9.18 19.07
N GLY A 677 -1.05 10.45 19.40
CA GLY A 677 -1.13 11.57 18.46
C GLY A 677 0.17 11.74 17.64
N SER A 678 0.27 12.85 16.91
CA SER A 678 1.40 13.17 16.02
C SER A 678 2.79 13.16 16.67
N PHE A 679 2.87 13.32 18.00
CA PHE A 679 4.13 13.31 18.76
C PHE A 679 4.47 11.96 19.38
N GLY A 680 3.49 11.06 19.49
CA GLY A 680 3.69 9.68 19.94
C GLY A 680 4.38 8.83 18.87
N GLU A 681 4.27 9.20 17.59
CA GLU A 681 4.85 8.48 16.45
C GLU A 681 5.74 9.39 15.56
N GLY A 682 6.85 8.88 15.01
CA GLY A 682 7.60 9.56 13.94
C GLY A 682 8.47 10.78 14.27
N VAL A 683 8.57 11.21 15.54
CA VAL A 683 9.46 12.31 15.95
C VAL A 683 10.89 11.81 16.25
N ASP A 684 11.94 12.55 15.89
CA ASP A 684 13.33 12.22 16.24
C ASP A 684 13.97 13.31 17.12
N LEU A 685 14.25 12.98 18.38
CA LEU A 685 14.84 13.89 19.39
C LEU A 685 16.02 13.19 20.10
N PRO A 686 17.17 13.02 19.43
CA PRO A 686 18.31 12.31 20.00
C PRO A 686 19.07 13.13 21.06
N GLY A 687 19.74 12.43 21.97
CA GLY A 687 20.62 13.03 22.98
C GLY A 687 19.88 13.95 23.96
N ALA A 688 20.51 15.08 24.30
CA ALA A 688 19.97 16.06 25.27
C ALA A 688 18.66 16.74 24.83
N ARG A 689 18.25 16.55 23.56
CA ARG A 689 16.95 17.02 23.07
C ARG A 689 15.78 16.36 23.77
N LEU A 690 15.94 15.16 24.35
CA LEU A 690 14.90 14.54 25.18
C LEU A 690 15.53 13.61 26.22
N ILE A 691 15.65 14.08 27.45
CA ILE A 691 16.29 13.34 28.55
C ILE A 691 15.30 12.54 29.40
N GLY A 692 14.00 12.73 29.19
CA GLY A 692 13.01 11.89 29.85
C GLY A 692 11.59 12.01 29.33
N ALA A 693 10.77 11.05 29.72
CA ALA A 693 9.36 10.99 29.38
C ALA A 693 8.48 10.61 30.57
N PHE A 694 7.32 11.24 30.67
CA PHE A 694 6.28 10.88 31.63
C PHE A 694 5.10 10.29 30.85
N VAL A 695 4.70 9.05 31.14
CA VAL A 695 3.60 8.37 30.46
C VAL A 695 2.48 8.13 31.46
N ALA A 696 1.52 9.06 31.52
CA ALA A 696 0.39 9.05 32.44
C ALA A 696 -0.86 8.39 31.85
N THR A 697 -0.67 7.28 31.14
CA THR A 697 -1.75 6.45 30.58
C THR A 697 -1.21 5.15 29.99
N LEU A 698 -2.02 4.09 29.96
CA LEU A 698 -1.74 2.87 29.19
C LEU A 698 -2.02 3.02 27.68
N GLY A 699 -2.45 4.19 27.21
CA GLY A 699 -2.71 4.42 25.78
C GLY A 699 -3.88 3.63 25.20
N LEU A 700 -4.71 3.04 26.08
CA LEU A 700 -5.86 2.24 25.69
C LEU A 700 -6.80 3.05 24.79
N PRO A 701 -7.30 2.47 23.68
CA PRO A 701 -8.41 3.03 22.93
C PRO A 701 -9.58 3.43 23.84
N GLN A 702 -10.35 4.42 23.39
CA GLN A 702 -11.50 4.92 24.15
C GLN A 702 -12.53 3.81 24.34
N ILE A 703 -13.06 3.66 25.54
CA ILE A 703 -14.20 2.77 25.77
C ILE A 703 -15.43 3.47 25.21
N ASN A 704 -15.96 2.93 24.12
CA ASN A 704 -17.15 3.42 23.44
C ASN A 704 -17.92 2.23 22.82
N PRO A 705 -19.17 2.44 22.39
CA PRO A 705 -19.98 1.35 21.84
C PRO A 705 -19.32 0.61 20.66
N VAL A 706 -18.59 1.33 19.80
CA VAL A 706 -17.83 0.74 18.68
C VAL A 706 -16.76 -0.22 19.18
N ASN A 707 -15.88 0.23 20.07
CA ASN A 707 -14.78 -0.57 20.57
C ASN A 707 -15.27 -1.74 21.44
N GLU A 708 -16.42 -1.62 22.11
CA GLU A 708 -17.02 -2.77 22.79
C GLU A 708 -17.54 -3.84 21.81
N GLN A 709 -18.09 -3.45 20.66
CA GLN A 709 -18.43 -4.41 19.61
C GLN A 709 -17.18 -5.06 19.00
N ILE A 710 -16.12 -4.27 18.78
CA ILE A 710 -14.81 -4.81 18.36
C ILE A 710 -14.30 -5.81 19.41
N ARG A 711 -14.34 -5.46 20.70
CA ARG A 711 -13.91 -6.33 21.80
C ARG A 711 -14.66 -7.65 21.80
N GLN A 712 -15.98 -7.61 21.70
CA GLN A 712 -16.83 -8.81 21.65
C GLN A 712 -16.48 -9.69 20.45
N ARG A 713 -16.26 -9.09 19.28
CA ARG A 713 -15.90 -9.85 18.08
C ARG A 713 -14.49 -10.43 18.17
N MET A 714 -13.52 -9.68 18.70
CA MET A 714 -12.17 -10.18 18.97
C MET A 714 -12.16 -11.33 19.96
N ASP A 715 -13.03 -11.28 20.98
CA ASP A 715 -13.21 -12.36 21.94
C ASP A 715 -13.75 -13.63 21.27
N ALA A 716 -14.73 -13.49 20.39
CA ALA A 716 -15.28 -14.60 19.64
C ALA A 716 -14.28 -15.25 18.68
N ILE A 717 -13.38 -14.46 18.07
CA ILE A 717 -12.39 -14.95 17.09
C ILE A 717 -11.16 -15.54 17.80
N PHE A 718 -10.62 -14.84 18.80
CA PHE A 718 -9.30 -15.13 19.38
C PHE A 718 -9.33 -15.54 20.87
N GLY A 719 -10.47 -15.43 21.55
CA GLY A 719 -10.58 -15.73 22.99
C GLY A 719 -9.89 -14.72 23.92
N ALA A 720 -9.40 -13.61 23.39
CA ALA A 720 -8.64 -12.58 24.11
C ALA A 720 -9.12 -11.17 23.73
N GLY A 721 -10.43 -10.94 23.77
CA GLY A 721 -11.02 -9.73 23.19
C GLY A 721 -10.51 -8.42 23.80
N TYR A 722 -10.30 -8.39 25.12
CA TYR A 722 -9.79 -7.19 25.78
C TYR A 722 -8.36 -6.84 25.34
N ASP A 723 -7.49 -7.84 25.18
CA ASP A 723 -6.09 -7.59 24.84
C ASP A 723 -5.92 -7.16 23.39
N TYR A 724 -6.63 -7.80 22.46
CA TYR A 724 -6.58 -7.48 21.03
C TYR A 724 -7.19 -6.11 20.70
N THR A 725 -8.20 -5.69 21.48
CA THR A 725 -8.84 -4.39 21.30
C THR A 725 -8.13 -3.28 22.06
N TYR A 726 -7.71 -3.52 23.30
CA TYR A 726 -7.25 -2.45 24.20
C TYR A 726 -5.78 -2.58 24.61
N THR A 727 -5.38 -3.70 25.22
CA THR A 727 -4.08 -3.84 25.88
C THR A 727 -2.91 -3.75 24.89
N PHE A 728 -2.87 -4.59 23.86
CA PHE A 728 -1.73 -4.63 22.92
C PHE A 728 -1.56 -3.32 22.14
N PRO A 729 -2.62 -2.74 21.54
CA PRO A 729 -2.50 -1.44 20.87
C PRO A 729 -2.10 -0.30 21.83
N GLY A 730 -2.54 -0.36 23.09
CA GLY A 730 -2.18 0.62 24.12
C GLY A 730 -0.71 0.53 24.50
N MET A 731 -0.24 -0.67 24.83
CA MET A 731 1.15 -0.91 25.22
C MET A 731 2.14 -0.62 24.10
N GLN A 732 1.78 -0.91 22.84
CA GLN A 732 2.57 -0.51 21.69
C GLN A 732 2.84 1.01 21.69
N LYS A 733 1.82 1.85 21.93
CA LYS A 733 1.98 3.31 22.00
C LYS A 733 2.86 3.74 23.17
N VAL A 734 2.71 3.09 24.34
CA VAL A 734 3.54 3.36 25.52
C VAL A 734 5.00 3.10 25.22
N VAL A 735 5.33 1.93 24.68
CA VAL A 735 6.71 1.55 24.33
C VAL A 735 7.29 2.48 23.28
N GLN A 736 6.50 2.87 22.26
CA GLN A 736 6.93 3.82 21.25
C GLN A 736 7.22 5.21 21.82
N ALA A 737 6.42 5.69 22.77
CA ALA A 737 6.61 6.99 23.40
C ALA A 737 7.82 7.00 24.34
N ALA A 738 7.99 5.95 25.14
CA ALA A 738 9.12 5.79 26.05
C ALA A 738 10.44 5.53 25.31
N GLY A 739 10.42 4.76 24.22
CA GLY A 739 11.57 4.52 23.34
C GLY A 739 12.09 5.77 22.61
N ARG A 740 11.45 6.93 22.79
CA ARG A 740 11.94 8.22 22.26
C ARG A 740 13.11 8.79 23.04
N VAL A 741 13.21 8.42 24.31
CA VAL A 741 14.24 8.93 25.23
C VAL A 741 15.62 8.38 24.87
N ILE A 742 15.69 7.20 24.23
CA ILE A 742 16.94 6.55 23.86
C ILE A 742 16.95 6.25 22.35
N ARG A 743 17.84 6.90 21.61
CA ARG A 743 18.01 6.74 20.16
C ARG A 743 19.41 6.25 19.78
N THR A 744 20.42 6.73 20.50
CA THR A 744 21.83 6.40 20.29
C THR A 744 22.40 5.63 21.48
N GLN A 745 23.49 4.90 21.28
CA GLN A 745 24.17 4.16 22.35
C GLN A 745 24.80 5.07 23.42
N SER A 746 24.86 6.38 23.19
CA SER A 746 25.32 7.35 24.20
C SER A 746 24.18 7.99 24.98
N ASP A 747 22.93 7.82 24.53
CA ASP A 747 21.80 8.47 25.18
C ASP A 747 21.56 7.88 26.56
N ARG A 748 21.13 8.73 27.48
CA ARG A 748 20.70 8.38 28.82
C ARG A 748 19.45 9.16 29.17
N GLY A 749 18.54 8.55 29.91
CA GLY A 749 17.35 9.27 30.34
C GLY A 749 16.48 8.51 31.33
N THR A 750 15.34 9.13 31.64
CA THR A 750 14.40 8.62 32.65
C THR A 750 13.00 8.52 32.06
N VAL A 751 12.33 7.39 32.27
CA VAL A 751 10.93 7.18 31.90
C VAL A 751 10.13 6.90 33.15
N TYR A 752 9.09 7.69 33.37
CA TYR A 752 8.07 7.44 34.38
C TYR A 752 6.81 6.87 33.74
N LEU A 753 6.46 5.64 34.13
CA LEU A 753 5.21 5.00 33.79
C LEU A 753 4.22 5.24 34.93
N ILE A 754 3.27 6.16 34.72
CA ILE A 754 2.41 6.69 35.77
C ILE A 754 1.02 6.07 35.67
N ASP A 755 0.87 4.88 36.25
CA ASP A 755 -0.39 4.18 36.50
C ASP A 755 -0.11 2.90 37.31
N ASP A 756 -0.99 2.53 38.27
CA ASP A 756 -0.90 1.28 39.03
C ASP A 756 -0.87 0.03 38.14
N ARG A 757 -1.50 0.07 36.96
CA ARG A 757 -1.55 -1.07 36.04
C ARG A 757 -0.19 -1.43 35.46
N PHE A 758 0.75 -0.51 35.39
CA PHE A 758 2.13 -0.83 34.94
C PHE A 758 2.89 -1.70 35.94
N GLY A 759 2.41 -1.81 37.19
CA GLY A 759 2.96 -2.73 38.18
C GLY A 759 2.51 -4.19 37.99
N ARG A 760 1.58 -4.46 37.07
CA ARG A 760 1.03 -5.81 36.87
C ARG A 760 1.96 -6.67 36.00
N PRO A 761 2.21 -7.95 36.36
CA PRO A 761 3.11 -8.82 35.60
C PRO A 761 2.76 -8.93 34.12
N GLU A 762 1.47 -9.06 33.79
CA GLU A 762 0.98 -9.19 32.41
C GLU A 762 1.26 -7.94 31.56
N ILE A 763 1.32 -6.76 32.17
CA ILE A 763 1.65 -5.50 31.48
C ILE A 763 3.17 -5.35 31.32
N GLN A 764 3.95 -5.75 32.32
CA GLN A 764 5.42 -5.70 32.27
C GLN A 764 5.99 -6.64 31.22
N GLN A 765 5.36 -7.80 31.00
CA GLN A 765 5.75 -8.75 29.94
C GLN A 765 5.63 -8.17 28.52
N LEU A 766 4.85 -7.10 28.33
CA LEU A 766 4.69 -6.42 27.04
C LEU A 766 5.71 -5.29 26.83
N MET A 767 6.59 -5.04 27.79
CA MET A 767 7.65 -4.03 27.69
C MET A 767 8.95 -4.64 27.13
N PRO A 768 9.85 -3.83 26.57
CA PRO A 768 11.14 -4.32 26.08
C PRO A 768 11.92 -5.06 27.17
N ALA A 769 12.41 -6.26 26.86
CA ALA A 769 13.10 -7.13 27.82
C ALA A 769 14.38 -6.52 28.42
N TRP A 770 15.01 -5.57 27.74
CA TRP A 770 16.20 -4.87 28.24
C TRP A 770 15.88 -3.79 29.28
N TRP A 771 14.61 -3.42 29.48
CA TRP A 771 14.23 -2.46 30.52
C TRP A 771 14.30 -3.08 31.89
N ARG A 772 15.05 -2.44 32.79
CA ARG A 772 14.96 -2.72 34.23
C ARG A 772 13.89 -1.83 34.83
N ILE A 773 12.73 -2.43 35.14
CA ILE A 773 11.56 -1.71 35.66
C ILE A 773 11.64 -1.66 37.18
N GLU A 774 11.66 -0.44 37.73
CA GLU A 774 11.63 -0.20 39.17
C GLU A 774 10.22 0.25 39.59
N VAL A 775 9.55 -0.53 40.44
CA VAL A 775 8.24 -0.16 40.97
C VAL A 775 8.44 0.60 42.27
N ALA A 776 8.02 1.87 42.30
CA ALA A 776 8.09 2.67 43.53
C ALA A 776 7.25 1.98 44.61
N ALA A 777 7.87 1.69 45.76
CA ALA A 777 7.19 1.06 46.89
C ALA A 777 5.99 1.92 47.31
N THR A 778 4.80 1.33 47.37
CA THR A 778 3.68 1.95 48.06
C THR A 778 3.99 1.89 49.54
N ASP A 779 4.15 3.04 50.19
CA ASP A 779 4.07 3.12 51.64
C ASP A 779 2.68 2.58 52.03
N ARG A 780 2.64 1.31 52.45
CA ARG A 780 1.48 0.75 53.13
C ARG A 780 1.32 1.57 54.40
N ALA A 781 0.31 2.44 54.45
CA ALA A 781 -0.16 2.98 55.72
C ALA A 781 -0.39 1.79 56.67
N PRO A 782 0.17 1.80 57.89
CA PRO A 782 -0.08 0.73 58.85
C PRO A 782 -1.58 0.68 59.13
N ALA A 783 -2.15 -0.52 59.04
CA ALA A 783 -3.53 -0.76 59.41
C ALA A 783 -3.76 -0.23 60.85
N GLN A 784 -4.72 0.68 60.99
CA GLN A 784 -5.39 0.96 62.26
C GLN A 784 -6.85 0.60 62.12
#